data_AF-H3CN71-F1
#
_entry.id   AF-H3CN71-F1
#
_cell.length_a   1.000
_cell.length_b   1.000
_cell.length_c   1.000
_cell.angle_alpha   90.00
_cell.angle_beta   90.00
_cell.angle_gamma   90.00
#
_symmetry.space_group_name_H-M   'P 1'
#
loop_
_entity.id
_entity.type
_entity.pdbx_description
1 polymer ?
#
loop_
_entity_poly.entity_id
_entity_poly.type
_entity_poly.pdbx_seq_one_letter_code
_entity_poly.pdbx_strand_id
1 'polypeptide(L)'
;VFFIGTGDGQLIKLAVDRHYSTACPKVLYKADYDRRVFPKISLDQVDQKHVYLAFLHQIRRVPVSNCGSYTSMRDCWSAQDPYCVWCSSKNRRCTFEEACSNSTWLSIPEESRQRMVSYQVMKDKDKVLLLGFPISLKHSKPVFLSFSINFVLLKSDVSLEFPQCTCTIPRDRLPDAGLQVKVDVTLGTTHLSERVNIFNCTNISGPPTPVLCRRCLQVGCGWSSSGCSWANAGERNESVCQKEDSGNITVSHRRRSPSEDQPALARFKPVFPSDVSFYGKNNAVLSGQNLGAVTRVRIQADGDCKSQEVPVWGNTGSSLTFHIPSTDSKGIVQACVLLEDGSCHGNTTITYQSVPSCTGIAPNSSWSSGDRLITLTGSHLEFVDGVLHQHNRSVIQPSANRSVQVSPADRSWERSVLTYKTPEGSGVSRTEVRLRVANQTLPCCDLTYHPDPEFGSFTTLKTKDSIRVHHPVQKKADELQVSLAELSVWGVHEGKEHPCVMETTESTDQIIICEIKTQQHIEFMELKVKGRQIRFGQRTVTLTLQAARWPLILLVLLLIPCIVVCVAVVYGKKQKKLTAQMNKRMEELELDVRNDIRQGFVDLQTEKADLMENVGTIPFLDYKHFASRIFFPENEQLMKACVRDIGQDGRQNQLDECCLALSQLLQDRLFLTSMVHALEEQKSFTIKDKCALASLLTVALHSKLLYLTAVMEALLKDLMQQNSGAQPKLLLRRTEFTVEKLLTNWMSICLYGFLRESVGQQLFLMVSALTQQIAKGPVDCVTEKALYTLSEDWLLWQAQDFSSVRLKVLFAVGTDGEVSEPLEVGALSCDTVEQVKEKILASFRAKFGFSYGPPLRELSIEYEKNGSFVPLQETDASSQVIGEVTMLNTLKHYKVPDGATLKVLSHMYVYLDDENFSGKYFHLIDADVDEAQIKNPERKKFELKEVHLTKLLSTKVAVHSFVENLFRSIWGTPHAKAPHAVKYFFDFLDWQADVLRITDPDVLHIWKTNSLPLRFWVNIIKNPQFVFDMVKTPNLDGCLSVIAQAFMDSFSLSETQLGKHAPTNKLLYARDIPKFKQEVKAYYRQVRDQQPVTAPEFQDFLLQESKKHQNEFNEAVALRELYKFIQRYFTEIKKKMEENGVPGELTEQLHHVRNSFEGLKSCSWN
;
A
#
# COMPACT_ATOMS: atom_id res chain seq x y z
N VAL A 1 21.74 -8.93 4.84
CA VAL A 1 21.53 -7.58 5.41
C VAL A 1 20.11 -7.16 5.10
N PHE A 2 19.40 -6.62 6.08
CA PHE A 2 18.06 -6.05 5.91
C PHE A 2 18.14 -4.52 5.92
N PHE A 3 17.38 -3.89 5.02
CA PHE A 3 17.17 -2.44 5.00
C PHE A 3 15.72 -2.18 5.40
N ILE A 4 15.52 -1.45 6.49
CA ILE A 4 14.22 -1.24 7.12
C ILE A 4 13.92 0.26 7.07
N GLY A 5 12.88 0.61 6.32
CA GLY A 5 12.31 1.96 6.31
C GLY A 5 11.28 2.11 7.42
N THR A 6 11.43 3.13 8.26
CA THR A 6 10.52 3.36 9.37
C THR A 6 9.43 4.38 9.04
N GLY A 7 8.31 4.34 9.78
CA GLY A 7 7.18 5.25 9.62
C GLY A 7 7.51 6.72 9.89
N ASP A 8 8.57 6.96 10.66
CA ASP A 8 9.14 8.26 11.03
C ASP A 8 10.34 8.66 10.15
N GLY A 9 10.56 7.98 9.01
CA GLY A 9 11.50 8.46 7.99
C GLY A 9 12.97 8.10 8.19
N GLN A 10 13.27 7.00 8.89
CA GLN A 10 14.62 6.46 9.02
C GLN A 10 14.85 5.27 8.08
N LEU A 11 16.08 5.15 7.57
CA LEU A 11 16.57 3.92 6.95
C LEU A 11 17.53 3.24 7.92
N ILE A 12 17.12 2.09 8.45
CA ILE A 12 17.91 1.27 9.35
C ILE A 12 18.51 0.10 8.55
N LYS A 13 19.82 -0.06 8.65
CA LYS A 13 20.55 -1.23 8.18
C LYS A 13 20.73 -2.21 9.33
N LEU A 14 20.28 -3.43 9.14
CA LEU A 14 20.45 -4.52 10.09
C LEU A 14 21.27 -5.64 9.42
N ALA A 15 22.50 -5.82 9.88
CA ALA A 15 23.30 -6.98 9.48
C ALA A 15 22.92 -8.19 10.34
N VAL A 16 22.84 -9.36 9.73
CA VAL A 16 22.53 -10.63 10.40
C VAL A 16 23.56 -11.67 10.01
N ASP A 17 23.90 -12.56 10.93
CA ASP A 17 24.79 -13.69 10.65
C ASP A 17 24.04 -14.89 10.04
N ARG A 18 24.77 -15.99 9.80
CA ARG A 18 24.22 -17.24 9.23
C ARG A 18 23.14 -17.90 10.09
N HIS A 19 23.02 -17.53 11.36
CA HIS A 19 22.01 -18.07 12.28
C HIS A 19 20.90 -17.05 12.54
N TYR A 20 20.83 -16.00 11.71
CA TYR A 20 19.92 -14.86 11.86
C TYR A 20 20.08 -14.10 13.18
N SER A 21 21.23 -14.23 13.86
CA SER A 21 21.53 -13.39 15.01
C SER A 21 21.92 -12.01 14.52
N THR A 22 21.33 -11.00 15.15
CA THR A 22 21.42 -9.62 14.72
C THR A 22 22.73 -8.97 15.18
N ALA A 23 23.45 -8.38 14.23
CA ALA A 23 24.46 -7.37 14.53
C ALA A 23 23.77 -6.03 14.85
N CYS A 24 24.53 -5.08 15.38
CA CYS A 24 24.01 -3.79 15.85
C CYS A 24 23.31 -3.03 14.69
N PRO A 25 22.05 -2.59 14.85
CA PRO A 25 21.35 -1.81 13.84
C PRO A 25 22.04 -0.47 13.63
N LYS A 26 22.15 -0.02 12.38
CA LYS A 26 22.79 1.24 12.00
C LYS A 26 21.85 2.10 11.17
N VAL A 27 21.62 3.34 11.57
CA VAL A 27 20.85 4.29 10.76
C VAL A 27 21.73 4.79 9.61
N LEU A 28 21.30 4.55 8.37
CA LEU A 28 21.99 5.01 7.16
C LEU A 28 21.50 6.37 6.69
N TYR A 29 20.22 6.66 6.95
CA TYR A 29 19.61 7.93 6.58
C TYR A 29 18.46 8.28 7.52
N LYS A 30 18.24 9.58 7.68
CA LYS A 30 17.19 10.17 8.47
C LYS A 30 16.62 11.36 7.72
N ALA A 31 15.30 11.37 7.53
CA ALA A 31 14.62 12.54 7.03
C ALA A 31 14.51 13.63 8.11
N ASP A 32 14.57 14.90 7.70
CA ASP A 32 14.42 16.06 8.58
C ASP A 32 13.01 16.16 9.21
N TYR A 33 12.03 15.47 8.63
CA TYR A 33 10.64 15.41 9.05
C TYR A 33 10.20 13.95 9.22
N ASP A 34 9.10 13.68 9.93
CA ASP A 34 8.47 12.35 10.02
C ASP A 34 7.75 11.97 8.73
N ARG A 35 8.52 11.94 7.63
CA ARG A 35 8.08 11.46 6.33
C ARG A 35 8.28 9.97 6.30
N ARG A 36 7.17 9.23 6.34
CA ARG A 36 7.18 7.78 6.16
C ARG A 36 8.02 7.38 4.95
N VAL A 37 8.98 6.49 5.17
CA VAL A 37 9.65 5.80 4.06
C VAL A 37 8.60 4.90 3.41
N PHE A 38 8.40 5.02 2.09
CA PHE A 38 7.51 4.11 1.39
C PHE A 38 8.01 2.67 1.52
N PRO A 39 7.10 1.67 1.54
CA PRO A 39 7.48 0.26 1.69
C PRO A 39 8.46 -0.23 0.61
N LYS A 40 8.47 0.40 -0.57
CA LYS A 40 9.30 0.02 -1.71
C LYS A 40 10.67 0.70 -1.62
N ILE A 41 11.65 -0.03 -1.09
CA ILE A 41 13.06 0.35 -1.02
C ILE A 41 13.83 -0.45 -2.08
N SER A 42 14.53 0.24 -2.98
CA SER A 42 15.26 -0.42 -4.08
C SER A 42 16.76 -0.24 -3.92
N LEU A 43 17.54 -1.31 -4.07
CA LEU A 43 18.99 -1.25 -4.23
C LEU A 43 19.33 -0.84 -5.68
N ASP A 44 20.40 -0.06 -5.82
CA ASP A 44 20.99 0.28 -7.12
C ASP A 44 21.35 -1.01 -7.87
N GLN A 45 20.78 -1.18 -9.08
CA GLN A 45 20.93 -2.41 -9.85
C GLN A 45 22.29 -2.52 -10.55
N VAL A 46 23.04 -1.42 -10.67
CA VAL A 46 24.32 -1.41 -11.38
C VAL A 46 25.46 -1.80 -10.44
N ASP A 47 25.54 -1.17 -9.27
CA ASP A 47 26.67 -1.35 -8.34
C ASP A 47 26.27 -1.87 -6.95
N GLN A 48 24.98 -1.92 -6.62
CA GLN A 48 24.46 -2.29 -5.31
C GLN A 48 25.09 -1.50 -4.12
N LYS A 49 25.70 -0.34 -4.39
CA LYS A 49 26.34 0.53 -3.37
C LYS A 49 25.40 1.58 -2.82
N HIS A 50 24.23 1.75 -3.43
CA HIS A 50 23.24 2.72 -3.00
C HIS A 50 21.85 2.07 -2.84
N VAL A 51 21.06 2.65 -1.95
CA VAL A 51 19.65 2.38 -1.74
C VAL A 51 18.87 3.64 -2.10
N TYR A 52 17.83 3.48 -2.90
CA TYR A 52 16.88 4.53 -3.23
C TYR A 52 15.71 4.47 -2.24
N LEU A 53 15.55 5.56 -1.48
CA LEU A 53 14.46 5.77 -0.55
C LEU A 53 13.44 6.70 -1.17
N ALA A 54 12.19 6.26 -1.22
CA ALA A 54 11.07 7.11 -1.60
C ALA A 54 10.36 7.63 -0.35
N PHE A 55 10.07 8.93 -0.37
CA PHE A 55 9.20 9.67 0.53
C PHE A 55 8.06 10.30 -0.29
N LEU A 56 6.99 10.78 0.35
CA LEU A 56 5.77 11.30 -0.31
C LEU A 56 6.02 12.20 -1.54
N HIS A 57 6.99 13.11 -1.46
CA HIS A 57 7.33 14.06 -2.54
C HIS A 57 8.83 14.12 -2.84
N GLN A 58 9.61 13.07 -2.51
CA GLN A 58 11.06 13.11 -2.67
C GLN A 58 11.64 11.70 -2.80
N ILE A 59 12.61 11.52 -3.70
CA ILE A 59 13.46 10.32 -3.73
C ILE A 59 14.87 10.70 -3.28
N ARG A 60 15.47 9.87 -2.41
CA ARG A 60 16.81 10.07 -1.89
C ARG A 60 17.67 8.85 -2.20
N ARG A 61 18.83 9.06 -2.84
CA ARG A 61 19.86 8.04 -3.02
C ARG A 61 20.79 8.04 -1.80
N VAL A 62 20.91 6.92 -1.11
CA VAL A 62 21.66 6.76 0.15
C VAL A 62 22.70 5.64 -0.01
N PRO A 63 23.98 5.85 0.34
CA PRO A 63 24.98 4.79 0.27
C PRO A 63 24.69 3.66 1.28
N VAL A 64 24.85 2.40 0.86
CA VAL A 64 24.59 1.20 1.69
C VAL A 64 25.59 1.05 2.83
N SER A 65 26.76 1.66 2.69
CA SER A 65 27.76 1.79 3.74
C SER A 65 28.70 2.97 3.46
N ASN A 66 29.31 3.49 4.53
CA ASN A 66 30.37 4.49 4.45
C ASN A 66 31.67 3.89 4.99
N CYS A 67 32.25 2.92 4.27
CA CYS A 67 33.46 2.22 4.71
C CYS A 67 34.64 3.18 4.92
N GLY A 68 34.68 4.31 4.20
CA GLY A 68 35.72 5.32 4.33
C GLY A 68 35.76 6.03 5.70
N SER A 69 34.70 5.94 6.52
CA SER A 69 34.73 6.50 7.89
C SER A 69 35.67 5.74 8.82
N TYR A 70 36.06 4.51 8.47
CA TYR A 70 36.92 3.67 9.28
C TYR A 70 38.37 3.78 8.82
N THR A 71 39.18 4.48 9.63
CA THR A 71 40.57 4.82 9.30
C THR A 71 41.55 3.73 9.68
N SER A 72 41.19 2.82 10.58
CA SER A 72 42.02 1.70 11.01
C SER A 72 41.36 0.34 10.71
N MET A 73 42.20 -0.70 10.62
CA MET A 73 41.73 -2.09 10.44
C MET A 73 40.81 -2.51 11.58
N ARG A 74 41.13 -2.11 12.81
CA ARG A 74 40.33 -2.41 13.99
C ARG A 74 38.96 -1.76 13.89
N ASP A 75 38.90 -0.49 13.51
CA ASP A 75 37.62 0.23 13.36
C ASP A 75 36.76 -0.36 12.24
N CYS A 76 37.40 -0.74 11.12
CA CYS A 76 36.74 -1.39 9.99
C CYS A 76 36.14 -2.75 10.38
N TRP A 77 36.89 -3.53 11.15
CA TRP A 77 36.45 -4.84 11.61
C TRP A 77 35.37 -4.74 12.71
N SER A 78 35.52 -3.80 13.66
CA SER A 78 34.55 -3.55 14.73
C SER A 78 33.21 -3.00 14.22
N ALA A 79 33.17 -2.47 12.99
CA ALA A 79 31.94 -2.02 12.36
C ALA A 79 30.95 -3.15 12.04
N GLN A 80 31.43 -4.40 11.94
CA GLN A 80 30.64 -5.58 11.55
C GLN A 80 29.77 -5.38 10.29
N ASP A 81 30.22 -4.56 9.34
CA ASP A 81 29.50 -4.23 8.11
C ASP A 81 29.93 -5.11 6.92
N PRO A 82 29.10 -6.04 6.42
CA PRO A 82 29.49 -7.01 5.41
C PRO A 82 29.85 -6.40 4.04
N TYR A 83 29.55 -5.12 3.80
CA TYR A 83 29.95 -4.42 2.57
C TYR A 83 31.36 -3.81 2.68
N CYS A 84 31.95 -3.75 3.86
CA CYS A 84 33.26 -3.16 4.11
C CYS A 84 34.33 -4.23 4.29
N VAL A 85 35.43 -4.08 3.55
CA VAL A 85 36.64 -4.91 3.69
C VAL A 85 37.86 -4.03 3.91
N TRP A 86 38.88 -4.59 4.56
CA TRP A 86 40.17 -3.92 4.73
C TRP A 86 41.14 -4.32 3.61
N CYS A 87 41.56 -3.39 2.75
CA CYS A 87 42.58 -3.68 1.73
C CYS A 87 43.99 -3.58 2.32
N SER A 88 44.78 -4.65 2.20
CA SER A 88 46.12 -4.72 2.82
C SER A 88 47.24 -4.15 1.96
N SER A 89 47.09 -4.03 0.63
CA SER A 89 48.13 -3.50 -0.27
C SER A 89 47.76 -2.16 -0.93
N LYS A 90 48.79 -1.35 -1.21
CA LYS A 90 48.82 0.03 -1.73
C LYS A 90 48.14 1.15 -0.92
N ASN A 91 47.01 0.95 -0.24
CA ASN A 91 46.27 2.09 0.38
C ASN A 91 45.80 1.94 1.84
N ARG A 92 46.03 0.80 2.52
CA ARG A 92 45.67 0.53 3.96
C ARG A 92 44.39 1.24 4.43
N ARG A 93 43.27 0.94 3.79
CA ARG A 93 42.00 1.61 4.03
C ARG A 93 40.83 0.62 4.04
N CYS A 94 39.78 0.99 4.76
CA CYS A 94 38.50 0.29 4.74
C CYS A 94 37.69 0.76 3.52
N THR A 95 37.26 -0.16 2.66
CA THR A 95 36.53 0.16 1.42
C THR A 95 35.67 -1.01 0.96
N PHE A 96 34.96 -0.86 -0.16
CA PHE A 96 34.19 -1.94 -0.78
C PHE A 96 35.12 -2.97 -1.43
N GLU A 97 34.70 -4.24 -1.47
CA GLU A 97 35.51 -5.37 -1.97
C GLU A 97 36.09 -5.13 -3.38
N GLU A 98 35.27 -4.67 -4.31
CA GLU A 98 35.65 -4.39 -5.70
C GLU A 98 36.76 -3.34 -5.84
N ALA A 99 36.84 -2.41 -4.88
CA ALA A 99 37.83 -1.33 -4.87
C ALA A 99 39.21 -1.80 -4.37
N CYS A 100 39.32 -3.05 -3.87
CA CYS A 100 40.58 -3.69 -3.48
C CYS A 100 41.30 -4.37 -4.67
N SER A 101 41.09 -3.95 -5.92
CA SER A 101 41.63 -4.53 -7.17
C SER A 101 42.97 -5.28 -7.04
N ASN A 102 42.96 -6.61 -7.22
CA ASN A 102 44.11 -7.54 -7.12
C ASN A 102 44.90 -7.57 -5.79
N SER A 103 44.48 -6.83 -4.76
CA SER A 103 45.09 -6.82 -3.42
C SER A 103 44.46 -7.86 -2.47
N THR A 104 45.23 -8.32 -1.49
CA THR A 104 44.70 -9.15 -0.39
C THR A 104 43.80 -8.31 0.51
N TRP A 105 42.53 -8.68 0.61
CA TRP A 105 41.57 -8.06 1.50
C TRP A 105 41.21 -8.98 2.66
N LEU A 106 40.76 -8.40 3.77
CA LEU A 106 40.33 -9.09 4.98
C LEU A 106 38.85 -8.77 5.24
N SER A 107 38.01 -9.79 5.38
CA SER A 107 36.58 -9.61 5.68
C SER A 107 36.25 -9.68 7.16
N ILE A 108 35.03 -9.25 7.46
CA ILE A 108 34.36 -9.32 8.74
C ILE A 108 33.87 -10.76 9.02
N PRO A 109 33.71 -11.18 10.30
CA PRO A 109 33.30 -12.54 10.68
C PRO A 109 31.91 -12.93 10.14
N GLU A 110 31.70 -14.22 9.87
CA GLU A 110 30.40 -14.75 9.43
C GLU A 110 29.40 -14.94 10.58
N GLU A 111 29.87 -14.84 11.83
CA GLU A 111 29.08 -14.93 13.07
C GLU A 111 29.12 -13.59 13.83
N SER A 112 27.98 -13.16 14.35
CA SER A 112 27.84 -11.90 15.07
C SER A 112 28.59 -11.94 16.42
N ARG A 113 29.15 -10.80 16.85
CA ARG A 113 29.81 -10.61 18.18
C ARG A 113 31.08 -11.44 18.47
N GLN A 114 31.64 -12.17 17.52
CA GLN A 114 32.96 -12.79 17.71
C GLN A 114 34.04 -11.72 17.89
N ARG A 115 34.99 -11.92 18.81
CA ARG A 115 36.20 -11.07 18.94
C ARG A 115 37.19 -11.38 17.82
N MET A 116 37.96 -10.37 17.39
CA MET A 116 38.96 -10.52 16.33
C MET A 116 40.05 -11.50 16.75
N VAL A 117 40.43 -11.43 18.02
CA VAL A 117 41.24 -12.41 18.72
C VAL A 117 40.42 -12.88 19.92
N SER A 118 39.82 -14.06 19.79
CA SER A 118 39.28 -14.76 20.96
C SER A 118 40.41 -15.58 21.59
N TYR A 119 40.36 -15.82 22.89
CA TYR A 119 41.31 -16.69 23.56
C TYR A 119 40.59 -17.62 24.53
N GLN A 120 40.99 -18.88 24.55
CA GLN A 120 40.43 -19.89 25.46
C GLN A 120 41.49 -20.28 26.46
N VAL A 121 41.14 -20.34 27.74
CA VAL A 121 42.08 -20.74 28.77
C VAL A 121 41.71 -22.14 29.28
N MET A 122 42.45 -23.14 28.80
CA MET A 122 42.21 -24.54 29.12
C MET A 122 43.19 -25.05 30.18
N LYS A 123 42.70 -25.87 31.10
CA LYS A 123 43.52 -26.55 32.11
C LYS A 123 43.97 -27.92 31.59
N ASP A 124 45.25 -28.09 31.32
CA ASP A 124 45.82 -29.39 30.95
C ASP A 124 46.26 -30.20 32.19
N LYS A 125 46.40 -31.53 32.02
CA LYS A 125 46.78 -32.49 33.08
C LYS A 125 48.16 -32.18 33.70
N ASP A 126 49.03 -31.48 32.99
CA ASP A 126 50.43 -31.20 33.38
C ASP A 126 50.70 -29.77 33.90
N LYS A 127 49.73 -29.10 34.54
CA LYS A 127 49.84 -27.73 35.09
C LYS A 127 50.09 -26.63 34.03
N VAL A 128 49.78 -26.90 32.77
CA VAL A 128 49.93 -26.01 31.64
C VAL A 128 48.59 -25.34 31.30
N LEU A 129 48.61 -24.03 31.10
CA LEU A 129 47.50 -23.28 30.50
C LEU A 129 47.71 -23.21 28.99
N LEU A 130 46.74 -23.77 28.25
CA LEU A 130 46.67 -23.70 26.80
C LEU A 130 45.83 -22.49 26.40
N LEU A 131 46.44 -21.52 25.70
CA LEU A 131 45.72 -20.42 25.06
C LEU A 131 45.54 -20.67 23.58
N GLY A 132 44.31 -20.95 23.15
CA GLY A 132 43.95 -21.06 21.73
C GLY A 132 43.43 -19.72 21.20
N PHE A 133 43.96 -19.26 20.07
CA PHE A 133 43.52 -18.02 19.39
C PHE A 133 42.77 -18.30 18.07
N PRO A 134 41.46 -18.61 18.09
CA PRO A 134 40.69 -18.72 16.86
C PRO A 134 40.55 -17.35 16.20
N ILE A 135 40.86 -17.30 14.91
CA ILE A 135 40.71 -16.11 14.07
C ILE A 135 39.70 -16.41 12.96
N SER A 136 38.58 -15.68 12.96
CA SER A 136 37.54 -15.78 11.94
C SER A 136 37.82 -14.80 10.81
N LEU A 137 38.41 -15.27 9.71
CA LEU A 137 38.73 -14.45 8.53
C LEU A 137 38.37 -15.15 7.22
N LYS A 138 37.60 -14.48 6.35
CA LYS A 138 37.47 -14.84 4.92
C LYS A 138 38.54 -14.08 4.14
N HIS A 139 39.23 -14.77 3.24
CA HIS A 139 40.34 -14.22 2.45
C HIS A 139 40.21 -14.60 0.97
N SER A 140 40.72 -13.75 0.07
CA SER A 140 40.70 -13.99 -1.37
C SER A 140 41.90 -14.81 -1.90
N LYS A 141 43.00 -14.87 -1.16
CA LYS A 141 44.23 -15.65 -1.47
C LYS A 141 44.83 -16.18 -0.16
N PRO A 142 45.51 -17.34 -0.14
CA PRO A 142 46.14 -17.85 1.08
C PRO A 142 47.13 -16.81 1.63
N VAL A 143 46.81 -16.24 2.79
CA VAL A 143 47.64 -15.24 3.46
C VAL A 143 48.63 -15.97 4.34
N PHE A 144 49.94 -15.70 4.18
CA PHE A 144 50.92 -16.11 5.18
C PHE A 144 50.66 -15.38 6.48
N LEU A 145 50.34 -16.15 7.51
CA LEU A 145 50.11 -15.70 8.88
C LEU A 145 51.36 -16.00 9.69
N SER A 146 52.01 -14.97 10.22
CA SER A 146 53.06 -15.15 11.23
C SER A 146 52.59 -14.60 12.57
N PHE A 147 52.70 -15.43 13.59
CA PHE A 147 52.29 -15.09 14.95
C PHE A 147 53.52 -14.91 15.82
N SER A 148 53.54 -13.83 16.59
CA SER A 148 54.51 -13.65 17.67
C SER A 148 53.74 -13.28 18.93
N ILE A 149 53.92 -14.08 19.97
CA ILE A 149 53.35 -13.79 21.29
C ILE A 149 54.52 -13.35 22.16
N ASN A 150 54.51 -12.08 22.55
CA ASN A 150 55.51 -11.54 23.46
C ASN A 150 54.93 -11.49 24.86
N PHE A 151 55.39 -12.41 25.71
CA PHE A 151 55.16 -12.30 27.14
C PHE A 151 56.13 -11.29 27.70
N VAL A 152 55.62 -10.35 28.49
CA VAL A 152 56.48 -9.36 29.18
C VAL A 152 57.47 -10.05 30.15
N LEU A 153 57.28 -11.34 30.48
CA LEU A 153 57.99 -12.04 31.55
C LEU A 153 58.54 -13.45 31.21
N LEU A 154 58.35 -14.02 30.02
CA LEU A 154 58.68 -15.43 29.72
C LEU A 154 59.03 -15.69 28.24
N LYS A 155 60.13 -16.41 27.98
CA LYS A 155 60.35 -17.11 26.70
C LYS A 155 59.60 -18.45 26.77
N SER A 156 58.69 -18.73 25.85
CA SER A 156 58.01 -20.02 25.73
C SER A 156 57.99 -20.49 24.29
N ASP A 157 57.96 -21.82 24.10
CA ASP A 157 57.81 -22.47 22.80
C ASP A 157 56.37 -22.31 22.31
N VAL A 158 56.22 -21.84 21.07
CA VAL A 158 54.92 -21.63 20.41
C VAL A 158 54.78 -22.69 19.31
N SER A 159 53.73 -23.51 19.39
CA SER A 159 53.35 -24.40 18.28
C SER A 159 52.40 -23.66 17.33
N LEU A 160 52.76 -23.63 16.05
CA LEU A 160 52.08 -22.86 14.99
C LEU A 160 51.31 -23.81 14.07
N GLU A 161 50.12 -24.26 14.47
CA GLU A 161 49.19 -24.97 13.59
C GLU A 161 47.98 -24.08 13.25
N PHE A 162 47.79 -23.74 11.98
CA PHE A 162 46.64 -22.96 11.53
C PHE A 162 45.36 -23.82 11.58
N PRO A 163 44.20 -23.32 12.05
CA PRO A 163 43.85 -21.94 12.42
C PRO A 163 43.95 -21.61 13.94
N GLN A 164 44.69 -22.39 14.74
CA GLN A 164 44.75 -22.22 16.20
C GLN A 164 46.19 -22.14 16.72
N CYS A 165 46.64 -20.93 17.08
CA CYS A 165 47.89 -20.80 17.83
C CYS A 165 47.67 -21.24 19.27
N THR A 166 48.54 -22.12 19.77
CA THR A 166 48.55 -22.55 21.16
C THR A 166 49.83 -22.08 21.85
N CYS A 167 49.69 -21.48 23.03
CA CYS A 167 50.83 -21.20 23.89
C CYS A 167 50.62 -21.77 25.30
N THR A 168 51.73 -22.23 25.87
CA THR A 168 51.81 -22.94 27.16
C THR A 168 52.36 -22.02 28.23
N ILE A 169 51.57 -21.75 29.27
CA ILE A 169 52.00 -20.97 30.44
C ILE A 169 51.98 -21.84 31.70
N PRO A 170 53.09 -21.92 32.47
CA PRO A 170 53.10 -22.59 33.77
C PRO A 170 52.23 -21.85 34.79
N ARG A 171 51.35 -22.58 35.51
CA ARG A 171 50.41 -22.00 36.48
C ARG A 171 51.07 -21.17 37.60
N ASP A 172 52.29 -21.52 37.99
CA ASP A 172 53.01 -20.92 39.12
C ASP A 172 53.52 -19.48 38.84
N ARG A 173 53.31 -18.96 37.63
CA ARG A 173 53.76 -17.62 37.19
C ARG A 173 52.63 -16.64 36.86
N LEU A 174 51.37 -16.95 37.19
CA LEU A 174 50.24 -16.03 37.03
C LEU A 174 50.06 -15.15 38.27
N PRO A 175 50.25 -13.82 38.19
CA PRO A 175 49.98 -12.91 39.30
C PRO A 175 48.47 -12.81 39.58
N ASP A 176 48.08 -12.54 40.83
CA ASP A 176 46.67 -12.28 41.21
C ASP A 176 46.07 -11.07 40.46
N ALA A 177 46.92 -10.11 40.08
CA ALA A 177 46.55 -8.94 39.26
C ALA A 177 46.33 -9.26 37.77
N GLY A 178 46.58 -10.50 37.34
CA GLY A 178 46.49 -10.95 35.95
C GLY A 178 47.79 -10.77 35.16
N LEU A 179 48.03 -11.65 34.19
CA LEU A 179 49.18 -11.62 33.28
C LEU A 179 48.80 -10.90 31.99
N GLN A 180 49.44 -9.77 31.70
CA GLN A 180 49.26 -9.08 30.41
C GLN A 180 50.09 -9.75 29.32
N VAL A 181 49.42 -10.24 28.29
CA VAL A 181 49.99 -10.89 27.11
C VAL A 181 49.76 -9.99 25.90
N LYS A 182 50.84 -9.73 25.16
CA LYS A 182 50.78 -9.01 23.90
C LYS A 182 50.82 -10.03 22.76
N VAL A 183 49.72 -10.11 22.02
CA VAL A 183 49.56 -10.96 20.84
C VAL A 183 49.79 -10.10 19.62
N ASP A 184 50.88 -10.35 18.92
CA ASP A 184 51.22 -9.67 17.67
C ASP A 184 50.92 -10.64 16.51
N VAL A 185 49.91 -10.30 15.71
CA VAL A 185 49.46 -11.09 14.56
C VAL A 185 49.84 -10.35 13.29
N THR A 186 50.64 -10.99 12.44
CA THR A 186 50.99 -10.43 11.12
C THR A 186 50.21 -11.16 10.03
N LEU A 187 49.35 -10.39 9.35
CA LEU A 187 48.52 -10.81 8.23
C LEU A 187 49.12 -10.22 6.95
N GLY A 188 49.94 -10.97 6.21
CA GLY A 188 50.64 -10.43 5.05
C GLY A 188 51.55 -9.24 5.41
N THR A 189 51.21 -8.03 4.95
CA THR A 189 51.95 -6.77 5.26
C THR A 189 51.34 -5.95 6.41
N THR A 190 50.26 -6.44 7.03
CA THR A 190 49.54 -5.76 8.11
C THR A 190 49.87 -6.36 9.46
N HIS A 191 50.28 -5.53 10.42
CA HIS A 191 50.65 -5.95 11.78
C HIS A 191 49.56 -5.52 12.75
N LEU A 192 48.92 -6.50 13.40
CA LEU A 192 47.92 -6.30 14.44
C LEU A 192 48.55 -6.59 15.80
N SER A 193 48.27 -5.76 16.78
CA SER A 193 48.72 -5.95 18.15
C SER A 193 47.56 -5.86 19.12
N GLU A 194 47.36 -6.91 19.92
CA GLU A 194 46.31 -6.97 20.93
C GLU A 194 46.91 -7.29 22.31
N ARG A 195 46.43 -6.60 23.33
CA ARG A 195 46.83 -6.86 24.72
C ARG A 195 45.68 -7.57 25.43
N VAL A 196 45.97 -8.75 25.95
CA VAL A 196 45.03 -9.60 26.66
C VAL A 196 45.51 -9.74 28.10
N ASN A 197 44.62 -9.52 29.07
CA ASN A 197 44.93 -9.80 30.47
C ASN A 197 44.36 -11.17 30.84
N ILE A 198 45.25 -12.11 31.16
CA ILE A 198 44.88 -13.45 31.57
C ILE A 198 44.73 -13.45 33.10
N PHE A 199 43.53 -13.76 33.57
CA PHE A 199 43.23 -13.88 35.00
C PHE A 199 43.10 -15.34 35.40
N ASN A 200 43.35 -15.64 36.67
CA ASN A 200 43.02 -16.94 37.22
C ASN A 200 41.49 -17.08 37.32
N CYS A 201 40.90 -17.97 36.53
CA CYS A 201 39.44 -18.19 36.52
C CYS A 201 38.87 -18.50 37.90
N THR A 202 39.66 -19.09 38.81
CA THR A 202 39.22 -19.43 40.17
C THR A 202 39.13 -18.23 41.12
N ASN A 203 39.72 -17.08 40.77
CA ASN A 203 39.64 -15.86 41.59
C ASN A 203 38.36 -15.03 41.32
N ILE A 204 37.55 -15.44 40.32
CA ILE A 204 36.25 -14.81 40.03
C ILE A 204 35.18 -15.56 40.83
N SER A 205 35.06 -15.20 42.11
CA SER A 205 34.12 -15.81 43.07
C SER A 205 33.07 -14.82 43.55
N GLY A 206 31.81 -15.24 43.63
CA GLY A 206 30.67 -14.45 44.13
C GLY A 206 29.35 -15.18 43.90
N PRO A 207 28.21 -14.66 44.39
CA PRO A 207 26.89 -15.24 44.09
C PRO A 207 26.65 -15.28 42.57
N PRO A 208 26.03 -16.35 42.04
CA PRO A 208 25.84 -16.55 40.61
C PRO A 208 24.88 -15.48 40.08
N THR A 209 25.44 -14.38 39.59
CA THR A 209 24.68 -13.31 38.94
C THR A 209 25.00 -13.29 37.45
N PRO A 210 24.06 -12.82 36.59
CA PRO A 210 24.33 -12.63 35.16
C PRO A 210 25.57 -11.77 34.89
N VAL A 211 25.88 -10.82 35.78
CA VAL A 211 27.06 -9.95 35.71
C VAL A 211 28.34 -10.76 35.97
N LEU A 212 28.35 -11.61 37.00
CA LEU A 212 29.51 -12.45 37.33
C LEU A 212 29.74 -13.53 36.25
N CYS A 213 28.66 -14.06 35.69
CA CYS A 213 28.66 -14.97 34.54
C CYS A 213 29.31 -14.34 33.31
N ARG A 214 28.89 -13.14 32.92
CA ARG A 214 29.50 -12.40 31.80
C ARG A 214 30.98 -12.08 32.06
N ARG A 215 31.32 -11.65 33.28
CA ARG A 215 32.70 -11.36 33.66
C ARG A 215 33.61 -12.60 33.55
N CYS A 216 33.08 -13.78 33.91
CA CYS A 216 33.78 -15.05 33.76
C CYS A 216 34.03 -15.41 32.30
N LEU A 217 32.98 -15.36 31.45
CA LEU A 217 33.12 -15.68 30.03
C LEU A 217 34.06 -14.70 29.30
N GLN A 218 34.06 -13.42 29.67
CA GLN A 218 34.90 -12.37 29.07
C GLN A 218 36.41 -12.58 29.23
N VAL A 219 36.83 -13.31 30.27
CA VAL A 219 38.24 -13.61 30.55
C VAL A 219 38.71 -14.94 29.97
N GLY A 220 37.88 -15.61 29.15
CA GLY A 220 38.22 -16.87 28.46
C GLY A 220 37.98 -18.14 29.29
N CYS A 221 37.19 -18.02 30.36
CA CYS A 221 36.82 -19.09 31.29
C CYS A 221 35.41 -19.65 30.96
N GLY A 222 35.06 -20.81 31.51
CA GLY A 222 33.74 -21.43 31.39
C GLY A 222 32.87 -21.20 32.63
N TRP A 223 31.57 -21.05 32.43
CA TRP A 223 30.62 -20.89 33.54
C TRP A 223 29.97 -22.22 33.90
N SER A 224 29.97 -22.57 35.19
CA SER A 224 29.24 -23.72 35.72
C SER A 224 28.15 -23.26 36.68
N SER A 225 27.22 -24.14 37.04
CA SER A 225 26.06 -23.84 37.91
C SER A 225 26.39 -23.22 39.27
N SER A 226 27.67 -23.18 39.67
CA SER A 226 28.14 -22.64 40.94
C SER A 226 29.30 -21.64 40.85
N GLY A 227 29.69 -21.16 39.66
CA GLY A 227 30.67 -20.08 39.52
C GLY A 227 31.59 -20.17 38.29
N CYS A 228 32.66 -19.37 38.31
CA CYS A 228 33.63 -19.32 37.23
C CYS A 228 34.65 -20.46 37.30
N SER A 229 34.88 -21.17 36.21
CA SER A 229 35.80 -22.30 36.12
C SER A 229 36.59 -22.28 34.81
N TRP A 230 37.64 -23.09 34.68
CA TRP A 230 38.43 -23.15 33.44
C TRP A 230 37.58 -23.66 32.26
N ALA A 231 37.93 -23.27 31.02
CA ALA A 231 37.07 -23.46 29.84
C ALA A 231 36.71 -24.92 29.49
N ASN A 232 37.44 -25.90 30.04
CA ASN A 232 37.15 -27.33 29.90
C ASN A 232 36.08 -27.86 30.89
N ALA A 233 35.65 -27.06 31.86
CA ALA A 233 34.76 -27.48 32.95
C ALA A 233 33.40 -26.76 33.00
N GLY A 234 33.09 -25.86 32.06
CA GLY A 234 31.85 -25.06 32.07
C GLY A 234 31.30 -24.75 30.67
N GLU A 235 30.02 -24.35 30.61
CA GLU A 235 29.37 -23.90 29.38
C GLU A 235 29.85 -22.50 28.99
N ARG A 236 29.94 -22.25 27.68
CA ARG A 236 30.64 -21.08 27.10
C ARG A 236 29.73 -20.12 26.33
N ASN A 237 28.46 -20.46 26.16
CA ASN A 237 27.53 -19.60 25.45
C ASN A 237 27.07 -18.47 26.37
N GLU A 238 27.08 -17.23 25.88
CA GLU A 238 26.49 -16.08 26.61
C GLU A 238 24.99 -16.29 26.93
N SER A 239 24.31 -17.18 26.19
CA SER A 239 22.92 -17.59 26.46
C SER A 239 22.74 -18.31 27.81
N VAL A 240 23.82 -18.85 28.39
CA VAL A 240 23.81 -19.45 29.74
C VAL A 240 23.60 -18.38 30.80
N CYS A 241 24.12 -17.17 30.57
CA CYS A 241 23.93 -16.03 31.46
C CYS A 241 22.55 -15.36 31.32
N GLN A 242 21.65 -15.88 30.44
CA GLN A 242 20.32 -15.34 30.18
C GLN A 242 19.17 -16.16 30.78
N LYS A 243 19.44 -17.33 31.38
CA LYS A 243 18.40 -18.14 32.01
C LYS A 243 18.16 -17.70 33.46
N GLU A 244 17.33 -16.69 33.64
CA GLU A 244 16.49 -16.48 34.84
C GLU A 244 15.54 -15.30 34.57
N ASP A 245 14.38 -15.58 33.96
CA ASP A 245 13.11 -14.85 34.20
C ASP A 245 11.89 -15.47 33.49
N SER A 246 11.87 -16.80 33.33
CA SER A 246 10.68 -17.50 32.83
C SER A 246 10.61 -18.90 33.41
N GLY A 247 10.20 -18.99 34.67
CA GLY A 247 9.91 -20.24 35.37
C GLY A 247 8.74 -20.07 36.32
N ASN A 248 7.60 -20.66 35.96
CA ASN A 248 6.46 -20.87 36.84
C ASN A 248 6.91 -21.47 38.18
N ILE A 249 6.61 -20.79 39.30
CA ILE A 249 6.65 -21.39 40.63
C ILE A 249 5.29 -21.21 41.29
N THR A 250 4.45 -22.24 41.16
CA THR A 250 3.40 -22.56 42.12
C THR A 250 4.02 -23.42 43.22
N VAL A 251 4.38 -22.85 44.38
CA VAL A 251 4.37 -23.57 45.67
C VAL A 251 4.06 -22.59 46.81
N SER A 252 3.07 -22.97 47.60
CA SER A 252 2.63 -22.43 48.87
C SER A 252 3.70 -22.51 49.97
N HIS A 253 4.00 -21.40 50.66
CA HIS A 253 3.77 -21.22 52.11
C HIS A 253 4.61 -20.08 52.73
N ARG A 254 3.92 -19.38 53.63
CA ARG A 254 4.38 -18.70 54.84
C ARG A 254 5.16 -17.38 54.70
N ARG A 255 4.44 -16.32 55.12
CA ARG A 255 4.97 -15.14 55.79
C ARG A 255 6.15 -15.48 56.70
N ARG A 256 7.32 -14.96 56.36
CA ARG A 256 8.34 -14.52 57.32
C ARG A 256 9.04 -13.32 56.73
N SER A 257 8.85 -12.17 57.37
CA SER A 257 9.69 -11.00 57.18
C SER A 257 11.13 -11.35 57.56
N PRO A 258 12.13 -10.82 56.84
CA PRO A 258 13.40 -10.49 57.47
C PRO A 258 13.81 -9.05 57.17
N SER A 259 14.04 -8.31 58.27
CA SER A 259 15.10 -7.35 58.53
C SER A 259 15.52 -6.34 57.45
N GLU A 260 15.22 -5.08 57.78
CA GLU A 260 16.08 -3.89 57.64
C GLU A 260 17.54 -4.21 57.31
N ASP A 261 17.96 -3.90 56.08
CA ASP A 261 19.29 -3.43 55.64
C ASP A 261 19.52 -3.73 54.14
N GLN A 262 18.62 -3.26 53.29
CA GLN A 262 18.87 -3.09 51.86
C GLN A 262 18.64 -1.62 51.50
N PRO A 263 19.55 -0.96 50.75
CA PRO A 263 19.30 0.39 50.27
C PRO A 263 18.03 0.33 49.41
N ALA A 264 16.97 0.98 49.89
CA ALA A 264 15.66 0.94 49.26
C ALA A 264 15.80 1.32 47.78
N LEU A 265 15.46 0.38 46.90
CA LEU A 265 15.57 0.48 45.45
C LEU A 265 15.11 1.87 44.98
N ALA A 266 15.99 2.63 44.32
CA ALA A 266 15.69 3.98 43.85
C ALA A 266 14.42 3.96 42.97
N ARG A 267 13.30 4.44 43.51
CA ARG A 267 12.05 4.63 42.78
C ARG A 267 12.00 6.05 42.27
N PHE A 268 12.11 6.21 40.96
CA PHE A 268 12.01 7.50 40.30
C PHE A 268 10.85 7.55 39.32
N LYS A 269 10.32 8.76 39.14
CA LYS A 269 9.34 9.12 38.12
C LYS A 269 10.03 9.20 36.76
N PRO A 270 9.26 9.15 35.66
CA PRO A 270 9.80 9.37 34.32
C PRO A 270 10.61 10.67 34.23
N VAL A 271 11.67 10.65 33.42
CA VAL A 271 12.45 11.85 33.09
C VAL A 271 11.51 12.89 32.49
N PHE A 272 11.66 14.14 32.90
CA PHE A 272 10.87 15.26 32.38
C PHE A 272 11.77 16.29 31.68
N PRO A 273 11.48 16.64 30.41
CA PRO A 273 10.54 15.98 29.51
C PRO A 273 11.04 14.58 29.11
N SER A 274 10.11 13.64 28.90
CA SER A 274 10.41 12.28 28.41
C SER A 274 10.61 12.24 26.91
N ASP A 275 9.93 13.13 26.19
CA ASP A 275 9.97 13.25 24.74
C ASP A 275 10.85 14.44 24.36
N VAL A 276 11.84 14.19 23.50
CA VAL A 276 12.85 15.18 23.11
C VAL A 276 13.15 15.08 21.62
N SER A 277 13.64 16.16 21.02
CA SER A 277 14.23 16.07 19.70
C SER A 277 15.52 15.22 19.74
N PHE A 278 15.93 14.64 18.63
CA PHE A 278 17.19 13.90 18.54
C PHE A 278 18.46 14.72 18.84
N TYR A 279 18.37 16.06 18.86
CA TYR A 279 19.43 16.92 19.40
C TYR A 279 19.54 16.86 20.93
N GLY A 280 18.66 16.12 21.59
CA GLY A 280 18.60 15.95 23.03
C GLY A 280 17.90 17.12 23.72
N LYS A 281 18.15 17.24 25.02
CA LYS A 281 17.56 18.27 25.87
C LYS A 281 18.52 18.66 26.98
N ASN A 282 18.71 19.95 27.14
CA ASN A 282 19.48 20.49 28.26
C ASN A 282 18.63 20.56 29.53
N ASN A 283 19.25 20.30 30.68
CA ASN A 283 18.62 20.42 32.00
C ASN A 283 17.37 19.56 32.19
N ALA A 284 17.40 18.31 31.70
CA ALA A 284 16.34 17.34 31.97
C ALA A 284 16.35 16.95 33.44
N VAL A 285 15.16 16.68 34.01
CA VAL A 285 14.99 16.41 35.43
C VAL A 285 14.43 15.01 35.66
N LEU A 286 15.09 14.23 36.51
CA LEU A 286 14.62 12.94 37.00
C LEU A 286 14.34 13.05 38.50
N SER A 287 13.07 12.92 38.88
CA SER A 287 12.61 13.08 40.26
C SER A 287 12.29 11.73 40.89
N GLY A 288 12.66 11.51 42.15
CA GLY A 288 12.47 10.22 42.82
C GLY A 288 12.85 10.23 44.30
N GLN A 289 12.97 9.05 44.88
CA GLN A 289 13.41 8.85 46.27
C GLN A 289 14.78 8.18 46.29
N ASN A 290 15.62 8.54 47.27
CA ASN A 290 16.95 7.98 47.50
C ASN A 290 17.95 8.16 46.33
N LEU A 291 17.97 9.34 45.71
CA LEU A 291 18.82 9.64 44.56
C LEU A 291 20.18 10.27 44.94
N GLY A 292 20.45 10.47 46.23
CA GLY A 292 21.64 11.18 46.73
C GLY A 292 22.99 10.53 46.35
N ALA A 293 23.02 9.21 46.15
CA ALA A 293 24.24 8.47 45.79
C ALA A 293 24.46 8.30 44.27
N VAL A 294 23.58 8.85 43.43
CA VAL A 294 23.67 8.74 41.97
C VAL A 294 24.71 9.70 41.43
N THR A 295 25.62 9.20 40.58
CA THR A 295 26.70 9.99 39.96
C THR A 295 26.51 10.20 38.47
N ARG A 296 25.95 9.21 37.77
CA ARG A 296 25.75 9.22 36.31
C ARG A 296 24.39 8.63 35.93
N VAL A 297 23.93 8.92 34.73
CA VAL A 297 22.76 8.31 34.10
C VAL A 297 23.23 7.58 32.85
N ARG A 298 22.94 6.29 32.73
CA ARG A 298 23.22 5.50 31.52
C ARG A 298 21.99 5.47 30.65
N ILE A 299 22.15 5.79 29.37
CA ILE A 299 21.10 5.80 28.35
C ILE A 299 21.50 4.78 27.28
N GLN A 300 20.60 3.86 26.96
CA GLN A 300 20.83 2.77 26.01
C GLN A 300 19.56 2.50 25.18
N ALA A 301 19.69 2.53 23.85
CA ALA A 301 18.59 2.18 22.96
C ALA A 301 18.47 0.66 22.81
N ASP A 302 17.26 0.18 22.54
CA ASP A 302 17.00 -1.26 22.38
C ASP A 302 17.73 -1.79 21.12
N GLY A 303 18.56 -2.82 21.30
CA GLY A 303 19.45 -3.33 20.25
C GLY A 303 20.73 -2.53 20.00
N ASP A 304 20.95 -1.40 20.68
CA ASP A 304 22.13 -0.56 20.48
C ASP A 304 23.32 -1.05 21.33
N CYS A 305 24.46 -1.21 20.67
CA CYS A 305 25.63 -1.90 21.23
C CYS A 305 26.55 -0.97 22.04
N LYS A 306 26.27 0.33 22.08
CA LYS A 306 27.00 1.32 22.88
C LYS A 306 26.03 2.06 23.79
N SER A 307 26.23 1.94 25.10
CA SER A 307 25.53 2.78 26.08
C SER A 307 26.22 4.14 26.21
N GLN A 308 25.44 5.20 26.38
CA GLN A 308 25.94 6.55 26.67
C GLN A 308 25.78 6.83 28.17
N GLU A 309 26.84 7.30 28.82
CA GLU A 309 26.81 7.67 30.24
C GLU A 309 26.94 9.18 30.39
N VAL A 310 25.97 9.80 31.06
CA VAL A 310 25.88 11.24 31.26
C VAL A 310 26.13 11.56 32.73
N PRO A 311 27.01 12.52 33.05
CA PRO A 311 27.18 13.01 34.42
C PRO A 311 25.94 13.77 34.91
N VAL A 312 25.59 13.59 36.18
CA VAL A 312 24.56 14.39 36.86
C VAL A 312 25.16 15.73 37.30
N TRP A 313 24.50 16.84 36.97
CA TRP A 313 25.00 18.20 37.24
C TRP A 313 24.32 18.86 38.45
N GLY A 314 23.12 18.41 38.80
CA GLY A 314 22.43 18.82 40.02
C GLY A 314 21.80 17.62 40.71
N ASN A 315 22.04 17.44 42.01
CA ASN A 315 21.45 16.36 42.79
C ASN A 315 20.92 16.93 44.12
N THR A 316 19.61 16.92 44.31
CA THR A 316 18.94 17.39 45.53
C THR A 316 18.56 16.24 46.47
N GLY A 317 19.00 15.01 46.18
CA GLY A 317 18.60 13.78 46.88
C GLY A 317 17.20 13.26 46.49
N SER A 318 16.34 14.14 45.98
CA SER A 318 14.99 13.83 45.47
C SER A 318 14.77 14.20 44.00
N SER A 319 15.69 14.96 43.39
CA SER A 319 15.73 15.19 41.95
C SER A 319 17.17 15.28 41.43
N LEU A 320 17.37 14.76 40.23
CA LEU A 320 18.61 14.81 39.46
C LEU A 320 18.40 15.69 38.24
N THR A 321 19.39 16.52 37.91
CA THR A 321 19.43 17.31 36.68
C THR A 321 20.62 16.88 35.84
N PHE A 322 20.38 16.55 34.57
CA PHE A 322 21.41 16.09 33.64
C PHE A 322 21.03 16.48 32.20
N HIS A 323 21.97 16.29 31.27
CA HIS A 323 21.76 16.60 29.85
C HIS A 323 21.39 15.32 29.09
N ILE A 324 20.27 15.34 28.39
CA ILE A 324 19.96 14.27 27.43
C ILE A 324 20.80 14.54 26.18
N PRO A 325 21.72 13.64 25.80
CA PRO A 325 22.64 13.84 24.68
C PRO A 325 21.90 13.73 23.34
N SER A 326 22.57 14.14 22.26
CA SER A 326 22.07 13.90 20.92
C SER A 326 22.27 12.44 20.50
N THR A 327 21.38 11.93 19.66
CA THR A 327 21.45 10.56 19.11
C THR A 327 21.26 10.53 17.60
N ASP A 328 21.77 9.47 16.98
CA ASP A 328 21.66 9.21 15.54
C ASP A 328 20.34 8.51 15.16
N SER A 329 19.66 7.89 16.14
CA SER A 329 18.39 7.15 15.97
C SER A 329 17.19 7.88 16.58
N LYS A 330 16.02 7.75 15.95
CA LYS A 330 14.73 8.14 16.55
C LYS A 330 14.18 6.91 17.29
N GLY A 331 13.30 7.15 18.24
CA GLY A 331 12.63 6.09 19.00
C GLY A 331 12.96 6.08 20.48
N ILE A 332 12.53 5.01 21.15
CA ILE A 332 12.54 4.90 22.60
C ILE A 332 13.85 4.28 23.08
N VAL A 333 14.49 4.94 24.03
CA VAL A 333 15.69 4.46 24.71
C VAL A 333 15.42 4.26 26.20
N GLN A 334 16.07 3.25 26.78
CA GLN A 334 15.99 2.97 28.21
C GLN A 334 17.12 3.75 28.93
N ALA A 335 16.81 4.27 30.10
CA ALA A 335 17.75 4.99 30.95
C ALA A 335 17.70 4.47 32.38
N CYS A 336 18.86 4.36 33.02
CA CYS A 336 18.99 3.98 34.42
C CYS A 336 20.01 4.87 35.13
N VAL A 337 19.90 4.94 36.46
CA VAL A 337 20.86 5.69 37.28
C VAL A 337 22.03 4.79 37.69
N LEU A 338 23.24 5.35 37.69
CA LEU A 338 24.47 4.66 38.07
C LEU A 338 24.95 5.13 39.44
N LEU A 339 25.24 4.15 40.31
CA LEU A 339 25.94 4.35 41.56
C LEU A 339 27.46 4.30 41.35
N GLU A 340 28.25 4.65 42.37
CA GLU A 340 29.73 4.65 42.29
C GLU A 340 30.34 3.28 41.95
N ASP A 341 29.65 2.19 42.31
CA ASP A 341 30.05 0.81 42.01
C ASP A 341 29.76 0.38 40.55
N GLY A 342 29.16 1.26 39.74
CA GLY A 342 28.81 1.02 38.34
C GLY A 342 27.53 0.20 38.12
N SER A 343 26.79 -0.10 39.18
CA SER A 343 25.48 -0.76 39.11
C SER A 343 24.41 0.18 38.55
N CYS A 344 23.53 -0.37 37.71
CA CYS A 344 22.47 0.35 37.00
C CYS A 344 21.15 0.06 37.69
N HIS A 345 20.52 1.09 38.25
CA HIS A 345 19.32 0.97 39.08
C HIS A 345 18.14 1.73 38.49
N GLY A 346 16.97 1.08 38.56
CA GLY A 346 15.70 1.54 38.02
C GLY A 346 15.67 1.68 36.49
N ASN A 347 14.50 1.97 35.94
CA ASN A 347 14.30 2.07 34.51
C ASN A 347 13.32 3.19 34.14
N THR A 348 13.70 4.04 33.20
CA THR A 348 12.86 5.09 32.61
C THR A 348 13.13 5.20 31.13
N THR A 349 12.13 5.62 30.37
CA THR A 349 12.21 5.74 28.91
C THR A 349 12.37 7.20 28.49
N ILE A 350 13.22 7.42 27.50
CA ILE A 350 13.35 8.70 26.79
C ILE A 350 12.99 8.44 25.33
N THR A 351 12.15 9.27 24.74
CA THR A 351 11.74 9.15 23.33
C THR A 351 12.42 10.24 22.51
N TYR A 352 13.21 9.85 21.52
CA TYR A 352 13.81 10.78 20.55
C TYR A 352 12.92 10.91 19.32
N GLN A 353 12.56 12.15 18.97
CA GLN A 353 11.70 12.51 17.85
C GLN A 353 12.42 13.44 16.86
N SER A 354 11.71 13.91 15.83
CA SER A 354 12.22 14.81 14.77
C SER A 354 12.72 16.16 15.28
N VAL A 355 13.40 16.91 14.40
CA VAL A 355 13.63 18.34 14.65
C VAL A 355 12.31 19.11 14.54
N PRO A 356 12.14 20.20 15.31
CA PRO A 356 11.04 21.12 15.08
C PRO A 356 11.17 21.80 13.73
N SER A 357 10.05 21.95 13.05
CA SER A 357 9.97 22.65 11.77
C SER A 357 8.89 23.71 11.79
N CYS A 358 9.21 24.90 11.30
CA CYS A 358 8.30 26.04 11.22
C CYS A 358 7.74 26.16 9.79
N THR A 359 6.41 26.17 9.65
CA THR A 359 5.71 26.24 8.36
C THR A 359 4.96 27.55 8.16
N GLY A 360 4.60 28.24 9.25
CA GLY A 360 3.90 29.51 9.18
C GLY A 360 4.14 30.40 10.40
N ILE A 361 3.91 31.70 10.19
CA ILE A 361 3.98 32.75 11.20
C ILE A 361 2.73 33.62 11.07
N ALA A 362 2.00 33.79 12.16
CA ALA A 362 0.77 34.57 12.20
C ALA A 362 0.71 35.42 13.48
N PRO A 363 0.53 36.74 13.38
CA PRO A 363 0.65 37.56 12.16
C PRO A 363 2.10 37.55 11.60
N ASN A 364 2.27 37.83 10.31
CA ASN A 364 3.59 37.87 9.65
C ASN A 364 4.29 39.25 9.75
N SER A 365 3.71 40.17 10.52
CA SER A 365 4.23 41.50 10.78
C SER A 365 4.11 41.88 12.26
N SER A 366 5.00 42.74 12.75
CA SER A 366 4.97 43.29 14.11
C SER A 366 5.20 44.80 14.12
N TRP A 367 4.78 45.48 15.19
CA TRP A 367 5.05 46.91 15.38
C TRP A 367 6.45 47.14 15.96
N SER A 368 7.05 48.28 15.61
CA SER A 368 8.44 48.63 15.95
C SER A 368 8.71 48.61 17.46
N SER A 369 7.72 48.97 18.29
CA SER A 369 7.84 48.92 19.75
C SER A 369 7.83 47.51 20.37
N GLY A 370 7.71 46.43 19.58
CA GLY A 370 7.74 45.06 20.10
C GLY A 370 6.57 44.72 21.04
N ASP A 371 6.61 43.55 21.69
CA ASP A 371 5.53 43.00 22.54
C ASP A 371 4.24 42.56 21.81
N ARG A 372 4.29 42.39 20.49
CA ARG A 372 3.21 41.71 19.74
C ARG A 372 3.28 40.21 19.99
N LEU A 373 2.13 39.59 20.25
CA LEU A 373 2.03 38.14 20.38
C LEU A 373 2.08 37.51 18.99
N ILE A 374 3.13 36.75 18.71
CA ILE A 374 3.31 36.03 17.44
C ILE A 374 3.09 34.55 17.67
N THR A 375 2.40 33.93 16.72
CA THR A 375 2.09 32.51 16.69
C THR A 375 2.87 31.83 15.58
N LEU A 376 3.80 30.95 15.94
CA LEU A 376 4.48 30.05 15.02
C LEU A 376 3.67 28.77 14.89
N THR A 377 3.43 28.34 13.65
CA THR A 377 2.78 27.07 13.33
C THR A 377 3.78 26.14 12.66
N GLY A 378 3.73 24.86 13.03
CA GLY A 378 4.75 23.91 12.61
C GLY A 378 4.58 22.53 13.22
N SER A 379 5.62 21.71 13.10
CA SER A 379 5.69 20.39 13.73
C SER A 379 6.73 20.38 14.85
N HIS A 380 6.46 19.62 15.91
CA HIS A 380 7.36 19.40 17.05
C HIS A 380 7.86 20.67 17.76
N LEU A 381 7.13 21.78 17.68
CA LEU A 381 7.55 23.08 18.24
C LEU A 381 7.66 23.07 19.77
N GLU A 382 7.12 22.05 20.45
CA GLU A 382 7.31 21.79 21.88
C GLU A 382 8.76 21.48 22.27
N PHE A 383 9.63 21.09 21.34
CA PHE A 383 11.06 20.90 21.63
C PHE A 383 11.89 22.19 21.59
N VAL A 384 11.29 23.32 21.19
CA VAL A 384 11.98 24.60 21.10
C VAL A 384 12.24 25.16 22.51
N ASP A 385 13.51 25.46 22.77
CA ASP A 385 14.02 26.06 24.01
C ASP A 385 13.99 27.60 23.99
N GLY A 386 13.94 28.20 22.79
CA GLY A 386 13.87 29.64 22.64
C GLY A 386 13.79 30.09 21.19
N VAL A 387 13.33 31.33 20.99
CA VAL A 387 13.22 31.97 19.68
C VAL A 387 14.25 33.10 19.60
N LEU A 388 14.92 33.21 18.46
CA LEU A 388 15.98 34.17 18.17
C LEU A 388 15.58 35.01 16.96
N HIS A 389 15.82 36.31 17.02
CA HIS A 389 15.63 37.22 15.89
C HIS A 389 17.01 37.63 15.39
N GLN A 390 17.25 37.64 14.08
CA GLN A 390 18.57 38.01 13.54
C GLN A 390 19.10 39.35 14.06
N HIS A 391 18.24 40.34 14.31
CA HIS A 391 18.61 41.66 14.85
C HIS A 391 18.76 41.69 16.38
N ASN A 392 18.31 40.66 17.12
CA ASN A 392 18.38 40.58 18.58
C ASN A 392 18.95 39.23 19.04
N ARG A 393 20.13 39.25 19.65
CA ARG A 393 20.84 38.04 20.13
C ARG A 393 20.25 37.42 21.40
N SER A 394 19.29 38.08 22.03
CA SER A 394 18.65 37.58 23.25
C SER A 394 17.74 36.39 22.94
N VAL A 395 17.89 35.29 23.68
CA VAL A 395 17.02 34.10 23.54
C VAL A 395 15.67 34.42 24.18
N ILE A 396 14.62 34.49 23.38
CA ILE A 396 13.26 34.77 23.86
C ILE A 396 12.62 33.45 24.27
N GLN A 397 12.16 33.38 25.52
CA GLN A 397 11.46 32.21 26.03
C GLN A 397 10.02 32.16 25.50
N PRO A 398 9.55 31.03 24.93
CA PRO A 398 8.18 30.87 24.49
C PRO A 398 7.20 30.96 25.66
N SER A 399 5.96 31.36 25.40
CA SER A 399 4.92 31.35 26.42
C SER A 399 4.59 29.90 26.86
N ALA A 400 4.12 29.74 28.10
CA ALA A 400 3.85 28.41 28.69
C ALA A 400 2.66 27.67 28.02
N ASN A 401 1.82 28.37 27.26
CA ASN A 401 0.65 27.81 26.58
C ASN A 401 1.05 27.17 25.24
N ARG A 402 1.56 25.93 25.31
CA ARG A 402 1.81 25.08 24.14
C ARG A 402 0.60 24.18 23.94
N SER A 403 -0.12 24.37 22.84
CA SER A 403 -1.27 23.52 22.49
C SER A 403 -0.96 22.69 21.24
N VAL A 404 -1.24 21.39 21.32
CA VAL A 404 -1.28 20.48 20.18
C VAL A 404 -2.74 20.35 19.78
N GLN A 405 -3.11 20.84 18.60
CA GLN A 405 -4.46 20.65 18.07
C GLN A 405 -4.48 19.37 17.24
N VAL A 406 -5.14 18.33 17.75
CA VAL A 406 -5.35 17.06 17.04
C VAL A 406 -6.72 17.10 16.37
N SER A 407 -6.75 17.09 15.03
CA SER A 407 -8.00 16.98 14.27
C SER A 407 -8.40 15.50 14.08
N PRO A 408 -9.69 15.11 14.19
CA PRO A 408 -10.09 13.69 14.19
C PRO A 408 -10.05 12.98 12.82
N ALA A 409 -9.83 13.70 11.71
CA ALA A 409 -10.04 13.19 10.36
C ALA A 409 -8.78 12.79 9.59
N ASP A 410 -7.57 13.19 10.02
CA ASP A 410 -6.31 12.88 9.35
C ASP A 410 -5.28 12.37 10.36
N ARG A 411 -4.88 11.10 10.26
CA ARG A 411 -3.85 10.49 11.12
C ARG A 411 -2.41 10.79 10.66
N SER A 412 -2.13 11.87 9.93
CA SER A 412 -0.81 12.04 9.30
C SER A 412 0.06 13.22 9.72
N TRP A 413 -0.42 14.38 10.22
CA TRP A 413 0.49 15.43 10.74
C TRP A 413 -0.09 16.21 11.92
N GLU A 414 0.52 16.05 13.10
CA GLU A 414 0.25 16.87 14.28
C GLU A 414 0.74 18.32 14.04
N ARG A 415 -0.18 19.30 14.08
CA ARG A 415 0.19 20.72 14.02
C ARG A 415 0.36 21.27 15.43
N SER A 416 1.59 21.60 15.76
CA SER A 416 1.99 22.27 17.01
C SER A 416 1.98 23.78 16.84
N VAL A 417 1.61 24.49 17.90
CA VAL A 417 1.55 25.95 17.92
C VAL A 417 2.42 26.49 19.05
N LEU A 418 3.31 27.44 18.73
CA LEU A 418 4.19 28.08 19.69
C LEU A 418 3.99 29.60 19.65
N THR A 419 3.67 30.20 20.79
CA THR A 419 3.46 31.64 20.90
C THR A 419 4.59 32.32 21.68
N TYR A 420 5.03 33.48 21.21
CA TYR A 420 6.03 34.29 21.90
C TYR A 420 5.78 35.78 21.62
N LYS A 421 6.37 36.66 22.44
CA LYS A 421 6.27 38.12 22.28
C LYS A 421 7.49 38.64 21.53
N THR A 422 7.27 39.48 20.52
CA THR A 422 8.38 40.01 19.71
C THR A 422 9.24 41.00 20.48
N PRO A 423 10.56 41.03 20.22
CA PRO A 423 11.43 42.08 20.75
C PRO A 423 11.19 43.42 20.03
N GLU A 424 11.68 44.51 20.63
CA GLU A 424 11.73 45.84 19.99
C GLU A 424 12.58 45.81 18.71
N GLY A 425 12.07 46.43 17.64
CA GLY A 425 12.69 46.46 16.31
C GLY A 425 12.90 47.89 15.81
N SER A 426 13.93 48.11 15.01
CA SER A 426 14.27 49.44 14.47
C SER A 426 13.63 49.67 13.10
N GLY A 427 12.62 50.53 13.01
CA GLY A 427 12.01 50.99 11.73
C GLY A 427 11.39 49.87 10.89
N VAL A 428 11.30 50.07 9.57
CA VAL A 428 10.86 49.02 8.63
C VAL A 428 12.03 48.07 8.36
N SER A 429 12.00 46.89 8.97
CA SER A 429 13.07 45.90 8.84
C SER A 429 12.51 44.48 8.78
N ARG A 430 12.93 43.71 7.78
CA ARG A 430 12.63 42.28 7.63
C ARG A 430 13.71 41.48 8.34
N THR A 431 13.31 40.61 9.25
CA THR A 431 14.23 39.81 10.08
C THR A 431 13.89 38.33 9.99
N GLU A 432 14.92 37.49 9.78
CA GLU A 432 14.79 36.04 9.89
C GLU A 432 14.61 35.61 11.36
N VAL A 433 13.56 34.80 11.62
CA VAL A 433 13.34 34.16 12.92
C VAL A 433 14.04 32.80 12.93
N ARG A 434 14.74 32.48 14.02
CA ARG A 434 15.43 31.19 14.23
C ARG A 434 14.98 30.53 15.53
N LEU A 435 14.89 29.21 15.53
CA LEU A 435 14.51 28.39 16.67
C LEU A 435 15.75 27.81 17.33
N ARG A 436 15.84 27.87 18.66
CA ARG A 436 16.89 27.23 19.45
C ARG A 436 16.37 25.92 20.04
N VAL A 437 17.11 24.83 19.80
CA VAL A 437 16.77 23.47 20.27
C VAL A 437 18.03 22.84 20.82
N ALA A 438 18.09 22.62 22.13
CA ALA A 438 19.29 22.26 22.87
C ALA A 438 20.47 23.20 22.52
N ASN A 439 21.47 22.67 21.80
CA ASN A 439 22.67 23.40 21.37
C ASN A 439 22.66 23.77 19.87
N GLN A 440 21.55 23.53 19.16
CA GLN A 440 21.40 23.81 17.73
C GLN A 440 20.45 24.99 17.47
N THR A 441 20.66 25.68 16.35
CA THR A 441 19.80 26.76 15.86
C THR A 441 19.26 26.44 14.46
N LEU A 442 17.94 26.49 14.30
CA LEU A 442 17.24 26.13 13.06
C LEU A 442 16.56 27.36 12.45
N PRO A 443 16.54 27.52 11.11
CA PRO A 443 15.79 28.60 10.45
C PRO A 443 14.26 28.38 10.54
N CYS A 444 13.50 29.48 10.54
CA CYS A 444 12.03 29.50 10.54
C CYS A 444 11.53 30.52 9.50
N CYS A 445 10.45 31.26 9.77
CA CYS A 445 9.89 32.25 8.86
C CYS A 445 10.51 33.64 9.06
N ASP A 446 10.31 34.52 8.07
CA ASP A 446 10.65 35.93 8.19
C ASP A 446 9.51 36.71 8.87
N LEU A 447 9.88 37.68 9.71
CA LEU A 447 8.97 38.63 10.32
C LEU A 447 9.34 40.06 9.91
N THR A 448 8.35 40.85 9.52
CA THR A 448 8.55 42.26 9.12
C THR A 448 8.08 43.21 10.21
N TYR A 449 8.94 44.15 10.61
CA TYR A 449 8.57 45.22 11.53
C TYR A 449 8.05 46.43 10.76
N HIS A 450 6.95 47.04 11.21
CA HIS A 450 6.41 48.30 10.68
C HIS A 450 6.29 49.35 11.79
N PRO A 451 6.14 50.65 11.45
CA PRO A 451 5.91 51.70 12.44
C PRO A 451 4.62 51.46 13.24
N ASP A 452 4.59 51.89 14.50
CA ASP A 452 3.45 51.70 15.40
C ASP A 452 2.14 52.33 14.86
N PRO A 453 0.96 51.70 15.07
CA PRO A 453 -0.31 52.14 14.48
C PRO A 453 -0.85 53.46 15.09
N GLU A 454 -1.44 54.32 14.25
CA GLU A 454 -2.05 55.61 14.64
C GLU A 454 -3.58 55.55 14.66
N PHE A 455 -4.21 56.12 15.70
CA PHE A 455 -5.67 56.10 15.92
C PHE A 455 -6.29 57.52 15.90
N GLY A 456 -7.47 57.68 15.27
CA GLY A 456 -8.22 58.94 15.15
C GLY A 456 -9.09 59.34 16.37
N SER A 457 -9.82 60.47 16.29
CA SER A 457 -10.65 61.06 17.38
C SER A 457 -11.98 60.33 17.65
N PHE A 458 -12.65 60.60 18.80
CA PHE A 458 -13.85 59.87 19.27
C PHE A 458 -15.14 60.73 19.45
N THR A 459 -16.31 60.07 19.41
CA THR A 459 -17.65 60.64 19.64
C THR A 459 -18.45 59.79 20.65
N THR A 460 -19.39 60.35 21.41
CA THR A 460 -20.18 59.61 22.43
C THR A 460 -21.69 59.74 22.21
N LEU A 461 -22.43 58.62 22.23
CA LEU A 461 -23.90 58.59 22.30
C LEU A 461 -24.35 58.08 23.68
N LYS A 462 -25.40 58.68 24.26
CA LYS A 462 -26.00 58.29 25.55
C LYS A 462 -27.25 57.45 25.29
N THR A 463 -27.43 56.33 25.98
CA THR A 463 -28.68 55.54 26.02
C THR A 463 -29.15 55.41 27.48
N LYS A 464 -30.45 55.19 27.73
CA LYS A 464 -31.09 55.37 29.06
C LYS A 464 -30.51 54.50 30.18
N ASP A 465 -30.02 53.30 29.88
CA ASP A 465 -29.49 52.37 30.90
C ASP A 465 -28.02 51.95 30.66
N SER A 466 -27.38 52.47 29.61
CA SER A 466 -25.95 52.27 29.32
C SER A 466 -25.41 53.35 28.38
N ILE A 467 -24.12 53.68 28.48
CA ILE A 467 -23.46 54.55 27.50
C ILE A 467 -22.96 53.67 26.35
N ARG A 468 -23.79 53.51 25.30
CA ARG A 468 -23.37 52.86 24.05
C ARG A 468 -22.55 53.83 23.22
N VAL A 469 -21.24 53.59 23.14
CA VAL A 469 -20.35 54.48 22.40
C VAL A 469 -20.09 53.93 21.01
N HIS A 470 -20.75 54.56 20.05
CA HIS A 470 -20.48 54.39 18.63
C HIS A 470 -19.10 54.95 18.31
N HIS A 471 -18.19 54.11 17.81
CA HIS A 471 -16.88 54.56 17.37
C HIS A 471 -16.53 53.98 15.99
N PRO A 472 -16.46 54.82 14.95
CA PRO A 472 -15.56 54.55 13.83
C PRO A 472 -14.15 54.91 14.32
N VAL A 473 -13.35 53.92 14.71
CA VAL A 473 -11.91 54.13 14.85
C VAL A 473 -11.37 54.12 13.43
N GLN A 474 -11.25 55.28 12.79
CA GLN A 474 -10.54 55.37 11.52
C GLN A 474 -9.05 55.11 11.81
N LYS A 475 -8.67 53.85 11.63
CA LYS A 475 -7.29 53.43 11.51
C LYS A 475 -6.76 54.02 10.21
N LYS A 476 -5.68 54.79 10.25
CA LYS A 476 -4.95 55.13 9.01
C LYS A 476 -4.52 53.83 8.36
N ALA A 477 -4.67 53.71 7.03
CA ALA A 477 -4.29 52.51 6.31
C ALA A 477 -2.84 52.12 6.68
N ASP A 478 -2.69 50.95 7.29
CA ASP A 478 -1.40 50.36 7.63
C ASP A 478 -1.36 48.89 7.19
N GLU A 479 -0.15 48.34 7.06
CA GLU A 479 0.08 46.96 6.64
C GLU A 479 0.10 45.98 7.84
N LEU A 480 -0.31 46.42 9.05
CA LEU A 480 -0.12 45.68 10.30
C LEU A 480 -1.20 44.63 10.61
N GLN A 481 -2.27 44.52 9.80
CA GLN A 481 -3.38 43.55 9.96
C GLN A 481 -3.85 43.36 11.42
N VAL A 482 -3.91 44.45 12.20
CA VAL A 482 -4.24 44.43 13.64
C VAL A 482 -5.64 43.87 13.87
N SER A 483 -5.77 42.84 14.71
CA SER A 483 -7.05 42.23 15.07
C SER A 483 -7.68 42.89 16.31
N LEU A 484 -9.00 42.77 16.45
CA LEU A 484 -9.73 43.28 17.63
C LEU A 484 -9.26 42.67 18.96
N ALA A 485 -8.72 41.44 18.94
CA ALA A 485 -8.21 40.76 20.13
C ALA A 485 -6.84 41.30 20.62
N GLU A 486 -6.12 42.04 19.77
CA GLU A 486 -4.83 42.67 20.09
C GLU A 486 -4.99 44.05 20.75
N LEU A 487 -6.22 44.57 20.84
CA LEU A 487 -6.54 45.89 21.36
C LEU A 487 -7.32 45.79 22.67
N SER A 488 -6.96 46.62 23.65
CA SER A 488 -7.75 46.79 24.88
C SER A 488 -8.09 48.26 25.07
N VAL A 489 -9.38 48.56 25.27
CA VAL A 489 -9.91 49.92 25.35
C VAL A 489 -10.53 50.14 26.72
N TRP A 490 -10.16 51.25 27.36
CA TRP A 490 -10.61 51.61 28.70
C TRP A 490 -11.18 53.03 28.71
N GLY A 491 -12.28 53.21 29.45
CA GLY A 491 -12.78 54.52 29.83
C GLY A 491 -12.17 54.94 31.15
N VAL A 492 -11.57 56.13 31.21
CA VAL A 492 -11.04 56.68 32.47
C VAL A 492 -12.02 57.72 33.03
N HIS A 493 -12.51 57.47 34.24
CA HIS A 493 -13.38 58.39 34.96
C HIS A 493 -12.83 58.66 36.36
N GLU A 494 -12.60 59.93 36.68
CA GLU A 494 -12.03 60.38 37.97
C GLU A 494 -10.80 59.61 38.44
N GLY A 495 -9.94 59.17 37.50
CA GLY A 495 -8.73 58.41 37.81
C GLY A 495 -8.94 56.90 38.01
N LYS A 496 -10.17 56.40 37.90
CA LYS A 496 -10.48 54.95 37.88
C LYS A 496 -10.69 54.45 36.45
N GLU A 497 -10.07 53.32 36.14
CA GLU A 497 -10.14 52.66 34.83
C GLU A 497 -11.32 51.69 34.77
N HIS A 498 -12.18 51.83 33.76
CA HIS A 498 -13.31 50.95 33.52
C HIS A 498 -13.15 50.21 32.17
N PRO A 499 -13.16 48.86 32.17
CA PRO A 499 -12.97 48.08 30.94
C PRO A 499 -14.17 48.22 30.03
N CYS A 500 -13.90 48.32 28.73
CA CYS A 500 -14.93 48.39 27.72
C CYS A 500 -15.12 47.03 27.03
N VAL A 501 -16.36 46.56 26.91
CA VAL A 501 -16.73 45.30 26.24
C VAL A 501 -17.04 45.57 24.77
N MET A 502 -16.26 45.01 23.84
CA MET A 502 -16.39 45.24 22.40
C MET A 502 -17.53 44.40 21.79
N GLU A 503 -18.39 45.00 20.96
CA GLU A 503 -19.47 44.32 20.21
C GLU A 503 -19.16 44.37 18.70
N THR A 504 -19.24 43.23 18.01
CA THR A 504 -19.03 43.12 16.55
C THR A 504 -20.35 43.26 15.79
N THR A 505 -20.41 44.11 14.77
CA THR A 505 -21.48 44.12 13.76
C THR A 505 -20.99 43.56 12.43
N GLU A 506 -21.76 42.66 11.83
CA GLU A 506 -21.54 42.12 10.49
C GLU A 506 -21.72 43.21 9.43
N SER A 507 -20.64 43.85 9.00
CA SER A 507 -20.45 44.37 7.64
C SER A 507 -19.12 45.13 7.53
N THR A 508 -18.44 44.83 6.42
CA THR A 508 -17.29 45.39 5.69
C THR A 508 -16.55 46.68 6.08
N ASP A 509 -16.95 47.47 7.08
CA ASP A 509 -16.19 48.65 7.54
C ASP A 509 -15.70 48.43 8.98
N GLN A 510 -14.38 48.51 9.20
CA GLN A 510 -13.68 48.27 10.48
C GLN A 510 -14.04 49.33 11.55
N ILE A 511 -15.28 49.29 12.04
CA ILE A 511 -15.83 50.17 13.07
C ILE A 511 -15.89 49.38 14.39
N ILE A 512 -15.14 49.81 15.40
CA ILE A 512 -15.04 49.14 16.70
C ILE A 512 -16.10 49.73 17.65
N ILE A 513 -17.18 49.00 17.90
CA ILE A 513 -18.21 49.41 18.86
C ILE A 513 -17.90 48.79 20.22
N CYS A 514 -18.02 49.57 21.29
CA CYS A 514 -17.69 49.09 22.62
C CYS A 514 -18.55 49.74 23.72
N GLU A 515 -19.04 48.92 24.64
CA GLU A 515 -19.95 49.27 25.72
C GLU A 515 -19.27 49.10 27.09
N ILE A 516 -19.31 50.13 27.93
CA ILE A 516 -18.79 50.06 29.31
C ILE A 516 -19.97 49.77 30.25
N LYS A 517 -20.04 48.55 30.80
CA LYS A 517 -21.08 48.14 31.76
C LYS A 517 -20.52 48.22 33.19
N THR A 518 -21.06 49.08 34.03
CA THR A 518 -20.71 49.14 35.47
C THR A 518 -21.72 48.39 36.32
N GLN A 519 -21.25 47.64 37.33
CA GLN A 519 -22.05 46.74 38.17
C GLN A 519 -22.76 47.40 39.38
N GLN A 520 -22.69 48.72 39.53
CA GLN A 520 -23.41 49.43 40.60
C GLN A 520 -24.38 50.44 40.00
N HIS A 521 -25.61 50.43 40.49
CA HIS A 521 -26.69 51.37 40.19
C HIS A 521 -26.28 52.79 40.66
N ILE A 522 -25.35 53.41 39.94
CA ILE A 522 -24.96 54.80 40.10
C ILE A 522 -25.75 55.59 39.06
N GLU A 523 -26.47 56.65 39.48
CA GLU A 523 -27.22 57.53 38.60
C GLU A 523 -26.31 58.13 37.49
N PHE A 524 -26.52 57.71 36.25
CA PHE A 524 -25.69 58.00 35.08
C PHE A 524 -25.80 59.44 34.51
N MET A 525 -26.25 60.43 35.31
CA MET A 525 -26.57 61.76 34.74
C MET A 525 -25.35 62.64 34.40
N GLU A 526 -24.18 62.51 35.02
CA GLU A 526 -23.05 63.46 34.79
C GLU A 526 -21.66 62.86 34.48
N LEU A 527 -21.58 61.64 33.96
CA LEU A 527 -20.28 61.06 33.55
C LEU A 527 -19.68 61.75 32.31
N LYS A 528 -18.86 62.79 32.51
CA LYS A 528 -17.88 63.28 31.51
C LYS A 528 -16.62 62.40 31.57
N VAL A 529 -16.47 61.49 30.62
CA VAL A 529 -15.22 60.74 30.42
C VAL A 529 -14.14 61.74 29.99
N LYS A 530 -13.13 62.00 30.84
CA LYS A 530 -12.08 63.03 30.61
C LYS A 530 -11.09 62.65 29.50
N GLY A 531 -10.99 61.37 29.16
CA GLY A 531 -10.14 60.86 28.08
C GLY A 531 -10.30 59.35 27.93
N ARG A 532 -9.91 58.81 26.77
CA ARG A 532 -9.88 57.36 26.52
C ARG A 532 -8.45 56.92 26.26
N GLN A 533 -8.12 55.74 26.78
CA GLN A 533 -6.83 55.09 26.57
C GLN A 533 -7.01 53.80 25.76
N ILE A 534 -6.24 53.66 24.69
CA ILE A 534 -6.12 52.45 23.89
C ILE A 534 -4.76 51.83 24.21
N ARG A 535 -4.73 50.58 24.65
CA ARG A 535 -3.50 49.83 24.89
C ARG A 535 -3.33 48.74 23.83
N PHE A 536 -2.16 48.74 23.20
CA PHE A 536 -1.66 47.69 22.30
C PHE A 536 -0.23 47.34 22.73
N GLY A 537 0.05 46.05 22.95
CA GLY A 537 1.29 45.63 23.62
C GLY A 537 1.47 46.34 24.98
N GLN A 538 2.64 46.97 25.20
CA GLN A 538 2.93 47.78 26.40
C GLN A 538 2.66 49.29 26.23
N ARG A 539 2.26 49.75 25.05
CA ARG A 539 2.02 51.17 24.76
C ARG A 539 0.56 51.54 25.01
N THR A 540 0.34 52.70 25.64
CA THR A 540 -0.98 53.29 25.87
C THR A 540 -1.10 54.63 25.15
N VAL A 541 -2.10 54.80 24.29
CA VAL A 541 -2.38 56.05 23.56
C VAL A 541 -3.64 56.71 24.10
N THR A 542 -3.55 58.00 24.45
CA THR A 542 -4.66 58.80 24.99
C THR A 542 -5.28 59.68 23.90
N LEU A 543 -6.60 59.59 23.68
CA LEU A 543 -7.31 60.39 22.68
C LEU A 543 -8.04 61.59 23.32
N THR A 544 -7.99 62.77 22.68
CA THR A 544 -8.61 64.03 23.15
C THR A 544 -9.73 64.53 22.23
N LEU A 545 -10.77 65.18 22.79
CA LEU A 545 -11.95 65.69 22.09
C LEU A 545 -11.58 66.89 21.18
N GLN A 546 -11.89 66.85 19.88
CA GLN A 546 -11.67 67.99 18.96
C GLN A 546 -12.94 68.85 18.81
N ALA A 547 -12.80 70.16 19.05
CA ALA A 547 -13.87 71.14 18.87
C ALA A 547 -13.98 71.60 17.41
N ALA A 548 -15.22 71.67 16.90
CA ALA A 548 -15.55 71.97 15.51
C ALA A 548 -15.30 73.45 15.12
N ARG A 549 -14.91 73.68 13.86
CA ARG A 549 -14.82 75.00 13.21
C ARG A 549 -15.87 75.10 12.09
N TRP A 550 -16.84 75.99 12.27
CA TRP A 550 -17.79 76.52 11.27
C TRP A 550 -17.04 77.51 10.34
N PRO A 551 -17.28 77.70 9.00
CA PRO A 551 -18.46 77.40 8.15
C PRO A 551 -18.16 76.93 6.67
N LEU A 552 -18.99 76.05 6.06
CA LEU A 552 -19.00 75.81 4.58
C LEU A 552 -20.27 75.04 4.08
N ILE A 553 -21.38 75.13 4.80
CA ILE A 553 -22.55 74.23 4.62
C ILE A 553 -23.51 74.66 3.49
N LEU A 554 -23.37 75.85 2.92
CA LEU A 554 -24.34 76.34 1.94
C LEU A 554 -24.11 75.86 0.48
N LEU A 555 -22.97 75.26 0.14
CA LEU A 555 -22.68 74.80 -1.23
C LEU A 555 -23.04 73.32 -1.48
N VAL A 556 -23.13 72.50 -0.43
CA VAL A 556 -23.26 71.02 -0.53
C VAL A 556 -24.70 70.57 -0.80
N LEU A 557 -25.71 71.36 -0.41
CA LEU A 557 -27.12 70.97 -0.54
C LEU A 557 -27.60 70.84 -2.00
N LEU A 558 -26.88 71.39 -2.98
CA LEU A 558 -27.22 71.30 -4.40
C LEU A 558 -26.73 70.02 -5.11
N LEU A 559 -25.75 69.29 -4.55
CA LEU A 559 -25.11 68.15 -5.23
C LEU A 559 -25.71 66.77 -4.87
N ILE A 560 -26.43 66.68 -3.76
CA ILE A 560 -26.98 65.43 -3.22
C ILE A 560 -27.99 64.74 -4.17
N PRO A 561 -28.90 65.45 -4.86
CA PRO A 561 -29.85 64.80 -5.77
C PRO A 561 -29.18 64.13 -6.98
N CYS A 562 -28.09 64.71 -7.49
CA CYS A 562 -27.37 64.19 -8.67
C CYS A 562 -26.63 62.88 -8.35
N ILE A 563 -26.08 62.75 -7.14
CA ILE A 563 -25.31 61.57 -6.73
C ILE A 563 -26.22 60.35 -6.52
N VAL A 564 -27.39 60.55 -5.91
CA VAL A 564 -28.36 59.47 -5.67
C VAL A 564 -28.88 58.87 -6.99
N VAL A 565 -29.16 59.72 -7.98
CA VAL A 565 -29.57 59.27 -9.32
C VAL A 565 -28.44 58.50 -10.02
N CYS A 566 -27.19 58.97 -9.93
CA CYS A 566 -26.04 58.27 -10.50
C CYS A 566 -25.82 56.88 -9.88
N VAL A 567 -25.93 56.76 -8.55
CA VAL A 567 -25.77 55.48 -7.84
C VAL A 567 -26.90 54.51 -8.19
N ALA A 568 -28.16 54.97 -8.26
CA ALA A 568 -29.29 54.13 -8.67
C ALA A 568 -29.14 53.62 -10.12
N VAL A 569 -28.65 54.46 -11.04
CA VAL A 569 -28.37 54.08 -12.43
C VAL A 569 -27.22 53.07 -12.52
N VAL A 570 -26.15 53.24 -11.74
CA VAL A 570 -25.01 52.30 -11.72
C VAL A 570 -25.41 50.96 -11.11
N TYR A 571 -26.18 50.96 -10.02
CA TYR A 571 -26.67 49.74 -9.40
C TYR A 571 -27.65 48.99 -10.32
N GLY A 572 -28.60 49.70 -10.94
CA GLY A 572 -29.50 49.14 -11.94
C GLY A 572 -28.76 48.60 -13.18
N LYS A 573 -27.70 49.26 -13.64
CA LYS A 573 -26.85 48.77 -14.74
C LYS A 573 -26.04 47.53 -14.33
N LYS A 574 -25.49 47.49 -13.11
CA LYS A 574 -24.72 46.35 -12.60
C LYS A 574 -25.60 45.13 -12.39
N GLN A 575 -26.80 45.32 -11.84
CA GLN A 575 -27.81 44.27 -11.67
C GLN A 575 -28.29 43.74 -13.02
N LYS A 576 -28.65 44.63 -13.97
CA LYS A 576 -28.99 44.22 -15.34
C LYS A 576 -27.85 43.48 -16.05
N LYS A 577 -26.60 43.89 -15.85
CA LYS A 577 -25.42 43.22 -16.43
C LYS A 577 -25.22 41.82 -15.82
N LEU A 578 -25.41 41.66 -14.50
CA LEU A 578 -25.30 40.37 -13.82
C LEU A 578 -26.43 39.42 -14.24
N THR A 579 -27.67 39.91 -14.30
CA THR A 579 -28.83 39.13 -14.80
C THR A 579 -28.66 38.77 -16.27
N ALA A 580 -28.16 39.66 -17.12
CA ALA A 580 -27.87 39.35 -18.53
C ALA A 580 -26.74 38.33 -18.68
N GLN A 581 -25.68 38.40 -17.87
CA GLN A 581 -24.60 37.39 -17.86
C GLN A 581 -25.11 36.02 -17.38
N MET A 582 -25.99 36.00 -16.38
CA MET A 582 -26.58 34.76 -15.87
C MET A 582 -27.58 34.16 -16.88
N ASN A 583 -28.40 34.97 -17.53
CA ASN A 583 -29.30 34.53 -18.60
C ASN A 583 -28.52 34.02 -19.82
N LYS A 584 -27.43 34.69 -20.22
CA LYS A 584 -26.58 34.24 -21.33
C LYS A 584 -25.94 32.88 -21.03
N ARG A 585 -25.44 32.67 -19.81
CA ARG A 585 -24.93 31.35 -19.38
C ARG A 585 -26.02 30.28 -19.35
N MET A 586 -27.24 30.65 -18.96
CA MET A 586 -28.39 29.74 -18.97
C MET A 586 -28.79 29.36 -20.40
N GLU A 587 -28.80 30.32 -21.33
CA GLU A 587 -29.08 30.09 -22.75
C GLU A 587 -28.00 29.23 -23.42
N GLU A 588 -26.72 29.48 -23.13
CA GLU A 588 -25.59 28.64 -23.60
C GLU A 588 -25.75 27.20 -23.10
N LEU A 589 -26.06 27.01 -21.81
CA LEU A 589 -26.28 25.67 -21.23
C LEU A 589 -27.53 24.98 -21.78
N GLU A 590 -28.62 25.71 -22.01
CA GLU A 590 -29.82 25.16 -22.66
C GLU A 590 -29.53 24.75 -24.11
N LEU A 591 -28.76 25.56 -24.85
CA LEU A 591 -28.37 25.27 -26.22
C LEU A 591 -27.49 24.02 -26.30
N ASP A 592 -26.52 23.88 -25.40
CA ASP A 592 -25.65 22.70 -25.31
C ASP A 592 -26.46 21.44 -24.99
N VAL A 593 -27.33 21.47 -23.96
CA VAL A 593 -28.20 20.33 -23.62
C VAL A 593 -29.13 19.98 -24.80
N ARG A 594 -29.68 20.98 -25.49
CA ARG A 594 -30.53 20.76 -26.66
C ARG A 594 -29.74 20.14 -27.81
N ASN A 595 -28.50 20.59 -28.03
CA ASN A 595 -27.61 20.03 -29.04
C ASN A 595 -27.20 18.59 -28.70
N ASP A 596 -26.91 18.28 -27.45
CA ASP A 596 -26.58 16.93 -26.99
C ASP A 596 -27.75 15.96 -27.14
N ILE A 597 -28.96 16.40 -26.75
CA ILE A 597 -30.18 15.61 -26.97
C ILE A 597 -30.42 15.40 -28.46
N ARG A 598 -30.28 16.45 -29.28
CA ARG A 598 -30.45 16.37 -30.73
C ARG A 598 -29.41 15.44 -31.36
N GLN A 599 -28.14 15.55 -30.96
CA GLN A 599 -27.06 14.72 -31.47
C GLN A 599 -27.24 13.27 -31.05
N GLY A 600 -27.58 13.00 -29.78
CA GLY A 600 -27.90 11.65 -29.31
C GLY A 600 -29.06 11.01 -30.07
N PHE A 601 -30.07 11.81 -30.44
CA PHE A 601 -31.18 11.35 -31.29
C PHE A 601 -30.76 11.10 -32.75
N VAL A 602 -29.95 12.00 -33.32
CA VAL A 602 -29.40 11.83 -34.67
C VAL A 602 -28.53 10.59 -34.73
N ASP A 603 -27.62 10.39 -33.77
CA ASP A 603 -26.78 9.21 -33.68
C ASP A 603 -27.64 7.95 -33.62
N LEU A 604 -28.67 7.90 -32.76
CA LEU A 604 -29.59 6.76 -32.67
C LEU A 604 -30.30 6.45 -33.99
N GLN A 605 -30.65 7.46 -34.79
CA GLN A 605 -31.33 7.29 -36.08
C GLN A 605 -30.38 7.00 -37.25
N THR A 606 -29.13 7.44 -37.15
CA THR A 606 -28.13 7.38 -38.23
C THR A 606 -27.04 6.34 -37.99
N GLU A 607 -27.06 5.66 -36.84
CA GLU A 607 -26.17 4.54 -36.50
C GLU A 607 -26.32 3.45 -37.57
N LYS A 608 -25.35 3.39 -38.50
CA LYS A 608 -25.25 2.33 -39.48
C LYS A 608 -24.60 1.10 -38.86
N ALA A 609 -25.05 -0.08 -39.27
CA ALA A 609 -24.41 -1.35 -38.95
C ALA A 609 -23.11 -1.55 -39.76
N ASP A 610 -22.20 -0.56 -39.71
CA ASP A 610 -20.87 -0.63 -40.33
C ASP A 610 -19.87 -1.43 -39.44
N LEU A 611 -20.39 -2.35 -38.63
CA LEU A 611 -19.60 -3.27 -37.81
C LEU A 611 -19.17 -4.44 -38.69
N MET A 612 -17.89 -4.82 -38.64
CA MET A 612 -17.35 -5.82 -39.56
C MET A 612 -18.01 -7.20 -39.36
N GLU A 613 -18.67 -7.73 -40.38
CA GLU A 613 -19.23 -9.09 -40.37
C GLU A 613 -18.19 -10.16 -40.78
N ASN A 614 -17.17 -9.77 -41.55
CA ASN A 614 -16.13 -10.67 -42.05
C ASN A 614 -14.88 -10.62 -41.16
N VAL A 615 -14.92 -11.37 -40.07
CA VAL A 615 -13.71 -11.71 -39.33
C VAL A 615 -13.00 -12.84 -40.09
N GLY A 616 -11.67 -12.75 -40.25
CA GLY A 616 -10.85 -13.83 -40.78
C GLY A 616 -10.86 -15.08 -39.89
N THR A 617 -9.69 -15.66 -39.61
CA THR A 617 -9.64 -16.84 -38.72
C THR A 617 -9.95 -16.43 -37.27
N ILE A 618 -10.97 -17.05 -36.68
CA ILE A 618 -11.34 -16.84 -35.26
C ILE A 618 -10.23 -17.42 -34.36
N PRO A 619 -9.67 -16.65 -33.42
CA PRO A 619 -8.56 -17.07 -32.57
C PRO A 619 -9.05 -17.96 -31.40
N PHE A 620 -9.60 -19.14 -31.71
CA PHE A 620 -9.98 -20.12 -30.70
C PHE A 620 -8.76 -20.60 -29.91
N LEU A 621 -8.92 -20.73 -28.59
CA LEU A 621 -7.97 -21.43 -27.74
C LEU A 621 -8.05 -22.93 -27.97
N ASP A 622 -6.90 -23.59 -27.85
CA ASP A 622 -6.83 -25.03 -27.79
C ASP A 622 -7.67 -25.57 -26.64
N TYR A 623 -8.20 -26.80 -26.81
CA TYR A 623 -9.05 -27.44 -25.81
C TYR A 623 -8.43 -27.45 -24.41
N LYS A 624 -7.14 -27.76 -24.28
CA LYS A 624 -6.41 -27.78 -23.00
C LYS A 624 -6.43 -26.42 -22.28
N HIS A 625 -6.30 -25.33 -23.03
CA HIS A 625 -6.34 -23.97 -22.50
C HIS A 625 -7.77 -23.53 -22.15
N PHE A 626 -8.74 -23.88 -23.00
CA PHE A 626 -10.17 -23.67 -22.72
C PHE A 626 -10.61 -24.37 -21.42
N ALA A 627 -10.34 -25.67 -21.33
CA ALA A 627 -10.74 -26.49 -20.20
C ALA A 627 -10.03 -26.08 -18.90
N SER A 628 -8.72 -25.80 -18.95
CA SER A 628 -7.97 -25.37 -17.76
C SER A 628 -8.43 -24.00 -17.22
N ARG A 629 -8.78 -23.05 -18.10
CA ARG A 629 -9.37 -21.76 -17.68
C ARG A 629 -10.74 -21.91 -17.01
N ILE A 630 -11.53 -22.90 -17.41
CA ILE A 630 -12.82 -23.21 -16.77
C ILE A 630 -12.66 -23.99 -15.46
N PHE A 631 -11.72 -24.94 -15.42
CA PHE A 631 -11.48 -25.78 -14.25
C PHE A 631 -10.83 -24.96 -13.12
N PHE A 632 -9.89 -24.06 -13.44
CA PHE A 632 -9.09 -23.31 -12.47
C PHE A 632 -9.06 -21.79 -12.75
N PRO A 633 -10.21 -21.09 -12.77
CA PRO A 633 -10.26 -19.67 -13.12
C PRO A 633 -9.50 -18.75 -12.15
N GLU A 634 -9.35 -19.16 -10.89
CA GLU A 634 -8.69 -18.37 -9.83
C GLU A 634 -7.25 -18.82 -9.51
N ASN A 635 -6.79 -19.96 -10.03
CA ASN A 635 -5.51 -20.56 -9.64
C ASN A 635 -4.61 -20.79 -10.85
N GLU A 636 -3.89 -19.73 -11.23
CA GLU A 636 -3.00 -19.72 -12.39
C GLU A 636 -1.85 -20.74 -12.26
N GLN A 637 -1.39 -21.02 -11.04
CA GLN A 637 -0.34 -22.01 -10.79
C GLN A 637 -0.80 -23.43 -11.13
N LEU A 638 -2.00 -23.83 -10.66
CA LEU A 638 -2.60 -25.13 -10.99
C LEU A 638 -2.99 -25.21 -12.48
N MET A 639 -3.46 -24.11 -13.06
CA MET A 639 -3.79 -24.04 -14.49
C MET A 639 -2.57 -24.39 -15.35
N LYS A 640 -1.40 -23.78 -15.06
CA LYS A 640 -0.15 -24.05 -15.79
C LYS A 640 0.41 -25.44 -15.50
N ALA A 641 0.32 -25.92 -14.26
CA ALA A 641 0.88 -27.22 -13.87
C ALA A 641 0.09 -28.43 -14.39
N CYS A 642 -1.22 -28.29 -14.58
CA CYS A 642 -2.10 -29.37 -15.04
C CYS A 642 -2.15 -29.52 -16.57
N VAL A 643 -1.63 -28.56 -17.34
CA VAL A 643 -1.57 -28.61 -18.82
C VAL A 643 -0.23 -29.22 -19.27
N ARG A 644 -0.26 -30.06 -20.31
CA ARG A 644 0.96 -30.56 -20.96
C ARG A 644 1.33 -29.68 -22.15
N ASP A 645 2.51 -29.06 -22.13
CA ASP A 645 3.02 -28.25 -23.24
C ASP A 645 4.04 -28.99 -24.10
N ILE A 646 3.99 -28.68 -25.41
CA ILE A 646 4.88 -29.23 -26.45
C ILE A 646 6.26 -28.63 -26.21
N GLY A 647 7.18 -29.44 -25.70
CA GLY A 647 8.48 -29.02 -25.17
C GLY A 647 8.94 -29.90 -23.99
N GLN A 648 8.01 -30.60 -23.33
CA GLN A 648 8.32 -31.78 -22.50
C GLN A 648 8.43 -33.05 -23.37
N ASP A 649 9.25 -32.99 -24.43
CA ASP A 649 9.60 -34.17 -25.20
C ASP A 649 10.58 -35.04 -24.42
N GLY A 650 10.21 -36.30 -24.16
CA GLY A 650 11.21 -37.36 -23.89
C GLY A 650 11.00 -38.28 -22.70
N ARG A 651 10.00 -38.07 -21.83
CA ARG A 651 9.57 -39.11 -20.89
C ARG A 651 8.06 -39.29 -21.00
N GLN A 652 7.62 -40.44 -21.50
CA GLN A 652 6.40 -41.04 -20.97
C GLN A 652 6.60 -41.09 -19.45
N ASN A 653 6.13 -40.07 -18.73
CA ASN A 653 6.11 -40.12 -17.27
C ASN A 653 5.09 -41.19 -16.92
N GLN A 654 5.56 -42.44 -16.81
CA GLN A 654 4.85 -43.47 -16.09
C GLN A 654 4.39 -42.84 -14.79
N LEU A 655 3.09 -42.93 -14.50
CA LEU A 655 2.54 -42.53 -13.22
C LEU A 655 3.39 -43.20 -12.14
N ASP A 656 3.94 -42.41 -11.21
CA ASP A 656 4.64 -42.96 -10.06
C ASP A 656 3.77 -44.01 -9.37
N GLU A 657 4.37 -45.04 -8.80
CA GLU A 657 3.65 -46.15 -8.15
C GLU A 657 2.59 -45.66 -7.14
N CYS A 658 2.88 -44.58 -6.41
CA CYS A 658 1.95 -43.92 -5.49
C CYS A 658 0.73 -43.30 -6.21
N CYS A 659 0.96 -42.64 -7.35
CA CYS A 659 -0.11 -42.03 -8.15
C CYS A 659 -0.96 -43.10 -8.83
N LEU A 660 -0.34 -44.21 -9.27
CA LEU A 660 -1.04 -45.36 -9.82
C LEU A 660 -1.98 -45.99 -8.78
N ALA A 661 -1.49 -46.21 -7.56
CA ALA A 661 -2.30 -46.75 -6.46
C ALA A 661 -3.49 -45.84 -6.12
N LEU A 662 -3.29 -44.51 -6.07
CA LEU A 662 -4.39 -43.57 -5.85
C LEU A 662 -5.38 -43.54 -7.03
N SER A 663 -4.89 -43.60 -8.26
CA SER A 663 -5.75 -43.67 -9.46
C SER A 663 -6.62 -44.93 -9.47
N GLN A 664 -6.08 -46.07 -9.03
CA GLN A 664 -6.85 -47.31 -8.86
C GLN A 664 -7.92 -47.17 -7.79
N LEU A 665 -7.59 -46.57 -6.65
CA LEU A 665 -8.55 -46.34 -5.55
C LEU A 665 -9.69 -45.42 -5.98
N LEU A 666 -9.40 -44.35 -6.73
CA LEU A 666 -10.42 -43.41 -7.27
C LEU A 666 -11.37 -44.06 -8.29
N GLN A 667 -10.99 -45.21 -8.88
CA GLN A 667 -11.84 -45.96 -9.80
C GLN A 667 -12.88 -46.83 -9.10
N ASP A 668 -12.78 -46.98 -7.77
CA ASP A 668 -13.87 -47.56 -7.00
C ASP A 668 -14.95 -46.51 -6.71
N ARG A 669 -16.17 -46.80 -7.15
CA ARG A 669 -17.29 -45.85 -7.06
C ARG A 669 -17.71 -45.61 -5.61
N LEU A 670 -17.69 -46.63 -4.75
CA LEU A 670 -18.12 -46.52 -3.36
C LEU A 670 -17.11 -45.71 -2.54
N PHE A 671 -15.81 -45.90 -2.79
CA PHE A 671 -14.77 -45.08 -2.22
C PHE A 671 -14.94 -43.61 -2.63
N LEU A 672 -15.04 -43.33 -3.93
CA LEU A 672 -15.06 -41.96 -4.44
C LEU A 672 -16.28 -41.17 -3.94
N THR A 673 -17.47 -41.76 -3.94
CA THR A 673 -18.67 -41.10 -3.40
C THR A 673 -18.56 -40.89 -1.89
N SER A 674 -18.07 -41.89 -1.13
CA SER A 674 -17.86 -41.77 0.31
C SER A 674 -16.84 -40.68 0.66
N MET A 675 -15.76 -40.58 -0.13
CA MET A 675 -14.74 -39.54 0.03
C MET A 675 -15.33 -38.15 -0.19
N VAL A 676 -16.09 -37.94 -1.27
CA VAL A 676 -16.72 -36.63 -1.55
C VAL A 676 -17.69 -36.24 -0.43
N HIS A 677 -18.56 -37.15 0.00
CA HIS A 677 -19.51 -36.90 1.09
C HIS A 677 -18.80 -36.59 2.41
N ALA A 678 -17.74 -37.33 2.75
CA ALA A 678 -16.96 -37.09 3.96
C ALA A 678 -16.34 -35.68 3.99
N LEU A 679 -15.82 -35.22 2.85
CA LEU A 679 -15.22 -33.89 2.70
C LEU A 679 -16.28 -32.78 2.78
N GLU A 680 -17.43 -32.96 2.13
CA GLU A 680 -18.52 -31.96 2.11
C GLU A 680 -19.20 -31.76 3.46
N GLU A 681 -19.22 -32.78 4.32
CA GLU A 681 -19.75 -32.70 5.68
C GLU A 681 -18.85 -31.86 6.62
N GLN A 682 -17.61 -31.57 6.23
CA GLN A 682 -16.69 -30.78 7.06
C GLN A 682 -16.95 -29.28 6.95
N LYS A 683 -17.18 -28.63 8.10
CA LYS A 683 -17.34 -27.17 8.17
C LYS A 683 -16.09 -26.39 7.73
N SER A 684 -14.91 -27.01 7.83
CA SER A 684 -13.64 -26.40 7.40
C SER A 684 -13.43 -26.47 5.88
N PHE A 685 -14.28 -27.19 5.15
CA PHE A 685 -14.19 -27.38 3.70
C PHE A 685 -14.98 -26.29 2.96
N THR A 686 -14.25 -25.35 2.36
CA THR A 686 -14.84 -24.13 1.78
C THR A 686 -15.41 -24.35 0.37
N ILE A 687 -16.17 -23.38 -0.15
CA ILE A 687 -16.66 -23.41 -1.55
C ILE A 687 -15.49 -23.48 -2.54
N LYS A 688 -14.37 -22.80 -2.24
CA LYS A 688 -13.16 -22.85 -3.06
C LYS A 688 -12.54 -24.25 -3.06
N ASP A 689 -12.52 -24.92 -1.92
CA ASP A 689 -12.02 -26.30 -1.81
C ASP A 689 -12.91 -27.29 -2.57
N LYS A 690 -14.25 -27.14 -2.50
CA LYS A 690 -15.22 -27.92 -3.29
C LYS A 690 -14.99 -27.76 -4.79
N CYS A 691 -14.78 -26.52 -5.24
CA CYS A 691 -14.48 -26.23 -6.64
C CYS A 691 -13.14 -26.84 -7.09
N ALA A 692 -12.10 -26.71 -6.26
CA ALA A 692 -10.79 -27.28 -6.54
C ALA A 692 -10.84 -28.81 -6.60
N LEU A 693 -11.52 -29.46 -5.64
CA LEU A 693 -11.72 -30.90 -5.61
C LEU A 693 -12.43 -31.39 -6.89
N ALA A 694 -13.54 -30.76 -7.26
CA ALA A 694 -14.29 -31.13 -8.47
C ALA A 694 -13.43 -31.02 -9.74
N SER A 695 -12.67 -29.93 -9.88
CA SER A 695 -11.78 -29.70 -11.02
C SER A 695 -10.60 -30.67 -11.05
N LEU A 696 -10.00 -30.98 -9.91
CA LEU A 696 -8.93 -31.98 -9.83
C LEU A 696 -9.43 -33.39 -10.13
N LEU A 697 -10.63 -33.76 -9.64
CA LEU A 697 -11.28 -35.02 -10.00
C LEU A 697 -11.59 -35.11 -11.50
N THR A 698 -12.03 -33.99 -12.09
CA THR A 698 -12.27 -33.92 -13.54
C THR A 698 -10.99 -34.18 -14.32
N VAL A 699 -9.86 -33.57 -13.92
CA VAL A 699 -8.57 -33.77 -14.59
C VAL A 699 -8.05 -35.20 -14.38
N ALA A 700 -8.14 -35.74 -13.17
CA ALA A 700 -7.67 -37.09 -12.85
C ALA A 700 -8.48 -38.20 -13.56
N LEU A 701 -9.76 -37.95 -13.84
CA LEU A 701 -10.68 -38.88 -14.51
C LEU A 701 -11.00 -38.47 -15.96
N HIS A 702 -10.23 -37.53 -16.53
CA HIS A 702 -10.49 -36.98 -17.86
C HIS A 702 -10.40 -38.05 -18.96
N SER A 703 -9.46 -38.98 -18.84
CA SER A 703 -9.31 -40.13 -19.73
C SER A 703 -10.41 -41.20 -19.56
N LYS A 704 -11.31 -41.03 -18.57
CA LYS A 704 -12.37 -41.99 -18.19
C LYS A 704 -13.73 -41.30 -18.04
N LEU A 705 -14.14 -40.52 -19.05
CA LEU A 705 -15.38 -39.72 -18.97
C LEU A 705 -16.64 -40.56 -18.72
N LEU A 706 -16.67 -41.82 -19.17
CA LEU A 706 -17.77 -42.74 -18.89
C LEU A 706 -17.93 -42.99 -17.38
N TYR A 707 -16.83 -43.27 -16.69
CA TYR A 707 -16.82 -43.46 -15.24
C TYR A 707 -17.13 -42.16 -14.50
N LEU A 708 -16.52 -41.05 -14.92
CA LEU A 708 -16.79 -39.72 -14.36
C LEU A 708 -18.28 -39.34 -14.45
N THR A 709 -18.93 -39.65 -15.57
CA THR A 709 -20.36 -39.41 -15.78
C THR A 709 -21.21 -40.23 -14.80
N ALA A 710 -20.89 -41.53 -14.63
CA ALA A 710 -21.60 -42.38 -13.69
C ALA A 710 -21.46 -41.91 -12.22
N VAL A 711 -20.28 -41.42 -11.84
CA VAL A 711 -20.02 -40.85 -10.50
C VAL A 711 -20.78 -39.54 -10.31
N MET A 712 -20.74 -38.65 -11.30
CA MET A 712 -21.48 -37.39 -11.28
C MET A 712 -22.99 -37.63 -11.12
N GLU A 713 -23.55 -38.58 -11.87
CA GLU A 713 -24.97 -38.97 -11.73
C GLU A 713 -25.29 -39.50 -10.34
N ALA A 714 -24.40 -40.31 -9.75
CA ALA A 714 -24.59 -40.83 -8.39
C ALA A 714 -24.66 -39.69 -7.37
N LEU A 715 -23.68 -38.78 -7.41
CA LEU A 715 -23.62 -37.63 -6.52
C LEU A 715 -24.79 -36.66 -6.74
N LEU A 716 -25.26 -36.48 -7.99
CA LEU A 716 -26.44 -35.65 -8.28
C LEU A 716 -27.72 -36.29 -7.73
N LYS A 717 -27.87 -37.61 -7.85
CA LYS A 717 -29.01 -38.35 -7.26
C LYS A 717 -29.02 -38.19 -5.74
N ASP A 718 -27.87 -38.36 -5.10
CA ASP A 718 -27.73 -38.19 -3.65
C ASP A 718 -28.12 -36.76 -3.23
N LEU A 719 -27.62 -35.74 -3.95
CA LEU A 719 -27.97 -34.34 -3.70
C LEU A 719 -29.47 -34.05 -3.85
N MET A 720 -30.10 -34.63 -4.87
CA MET A 720 -31.53 -34.48 -5.14
C MET A 720 -32.39 -35.15 -4.06
N GLN A 721 -31.98 -36.32 -3.59
CA GLN A 721 -32.69 -37.07 -2.54
C GLN A 721 -32.54 -36.41 -1.17
N GLN A 722 -31.34 -35.94 -0.80
CA GLN A 722 -31.09 -35.23 0.45
C GLN A 722 -31.88 -33.92 0.55
N ASN A 723 -32.10 -33.23 -0.59
CA ASN A 723 -32.86 -31.98 -0.65
C ASN A 723 -34.37 -32.15 -0.93
N SER A 724 -34.89 -33.37 -0.91
CA SER A 724 -36.31 -33.67 -1.20
C SER A 724 -37.31 -32.97 -0.26
N GLY A 725 -36.88 -32.59 0.96
CA GLY A 725 -37.67 -31.80 1.91
C GLY A 725 -37.51 -30.28 1.80
N ALA A 726 -36.56 -29.77 1.01
CA ALA A 726 -36.34 -28.35 0.75
C ALA A 726 -37.11 -27.90 -0.51
N GLN A 727 -37.23 -26.59 -0.75
CA GLN A 727 -37.95 -26.07 -1.93
C GLN A 727 -37.27 -26.55 -3.23
N PRO A 728 -37.87 -27.46 -4.04
CA PRO A 728 -37.18 -28.10 -5.17
C PRO A 728 -36.69 -27.11 -6.24
N LYS A 729 -37.34 -25.94 -6.34
CA LYS A 729 -36.96 -24.83 -7.25
C LYS A 729 -35.61 -24.18 -6.89
N LEU A 730 -35.01 -24.49 -5.74
CA LEU A 730 -33.71 -23.94 -5.33
C LEU A 730 -32.52 -24.85 -5.68
N LEU A 731 -32.76 -26.08 -6.13
CA LEU A 731 -31.71 -27.03 -6.48
C LEU A 731 -30.84 -26.49 -7.64
N LEU A 732 -29.53 -26.74 -7.58
CA LEU A 732 -28.54 -26.32 -8.56
C LEU A 732 -28.40 -24.80 -8.75
N ARG A 733 -29.01 -23.97 -7.88
CA ARG A 733 -28.99 -22.50 -8.04
C ARG A 733 -27.67 -21.85 -7.64
N ARG A 734 -26.96 -22.40 -6.66
CA ARG A 734 -25.67 -21.90 -6.13
C ARG A 734 -24.66 -23.05 -6.13
N THR A 735 -23.36 -22.76 -6.10
CA THR A 735 -22.34 -23.83 -6.01
C THR A 735 -22.03 -24.10 -4.54
N GLU A 736 -22.84 -24.96 -3.94
CA GLU A 736 -22.75 -25.38 -2.54
C GLU A 736 -22.16 -26.78 -2.41
N PHE A 737 -22.19 -27.58 -3.48
CA PHE A 737 -21.68 -28.96 -3.53
C PHE A 737 -20.66 -29.15 -4.67
N THR A 738 -19.72 -30.07 -4.45
CA THR A 738 -18.65 -30.46 -5.39
C THR A 738 -19.25 -30.92 -6.72
N VAL A 739 -20.35 -31.67 -6.66
CA VAL A 739 -21.03 -32.19 -7.86
C VAL A 739 -21.54 -31.10 -8.79
N GLU A 740 -21.87 -29.92 -8.28
CA GLU A 740 -22.39 -28.82 -9.11
C GLU A 740 -21.28 -28.16 -9.93
N LYS A 741 -20.07 -28.06 -9.36
CA LYS A 741 -18.87 -27.68 -10.12
C LYS A 741 -18.45 -28.80 -11.07
N LEU A 742 -18.55 -30.07 -10.65
CA LEU A 742 -18.28 -31.23 -11.49
C LEU A 742 -19.17 -31.24 -12.74
N LEU A 743 -20.46 -30.95 -12.57
CA LEU A 743 -21.43 -30.77 -13.66
C LEU A 743 -21.03 -29.64 -14.61
N THR A 744 -20.57 -28.50 -14.08
CA THR A 744 -20.09 -27.39 -14.89
C THR A 744 -18.89 -27.79 -15.75
N ASN A 745 -17.94 -28.54 -15.15
CA ASN A 745 -16.77 -29.04 -15.85
C ASN A 745 -17.16 -30.07 -16.92
N TRP A 746 -18.05 -31.01 -16.60
CA TRP A 746 -18.58 -32.01 -17.52
C TRP A 746 -19.30 -31.38 -18.72
N MET A 747 -20.17 -30.39 -18.48
CA MET A 747 -20.82 -29.62 -19.55
C MET A 747 -19.79 -28.95 -20.47
N SER A 748 -18.70 -28.43 -19.89
CA SER A 748 -17.64 -27.77 -20.67
C SER A 748 -16.87 -28.75 -21.55
N ILE A 749 -16.63 -29.98 -21.06
CA ILE A 749 -16.01 -31.05 -21.85
C ILE A 749 -16.93 -31.42 -23.02
N CYS A 750 -18.17 -31.78 -22.74
CA CYS A 750 -19.07 -32.33 -23.74
C CYS A 750 -19.62 -31.30 -24.74
N LEU A 751 -19.66 -30.02 -24.38
CA LEU A 751 -20.18 -28.95 -25.25
C LEU A 751 -19.09 -28.15 -25.96
N TYR A 752 -17.80 -28.45 -25.75
CA TYR A 752 -16.73 -27.73 -26.45
C TYR A 752 -16.83 -27.87 -27.97
N GLY A 753 -17.17 -29.06 -28.49
CA GLY A 753 -17.40 -29.26 -29.93
C GLY A 753 -18.51 -28.35 -30.46
N PHE A 754 -19.68 -28.37 -29.81
CA PHE A 754 -20.82 -27.52 -30.16
C PHE A 754 -20.48 -26.01 -30.06
N LEU A 755 -19.76 -25.62 -28.99
CA LEU A 755 -19.27 -24.26 -28.82
C LEU A 755 -18.38 -23.85 -29.98
N ARG A 756 -17.42 -24.67 -30.39
CA ARG A 756 -16.47 -24.33 -31.46
C ARG A 756 -17.14 -24.28 -32.83
N GLU A 757 -18.09 -25.18 -33.10
CA GLU A 757 -18.71 -25.35 -34.42
C GLU A 757 -19.91 -24.42 -34.66
N SER A 758 -20.73 -24.14 -33.65
CA SER A 758 -22.03 -23.47 -33.82
C SER A 758 -22.15 -22.12 -33.13
N VAL A 759 -21.56 -21.96 -31.93
CA VAL A 759 -21.77 -20.77 -31.08
C VAL A 759 -20.59 -19.80 -31.13
N GLY A 760 -19.37 -20.32 -31.28
CA GLY A 760 -18.13 -19.58 -31.09
C GLY A 760 -17.96 -18.43 -32.09
N GLN A 761 -18.36 -18.63 -33.35
CA GLN A 761 -18.35 -17.54 -34.32
C GLN A 761 -19.27 -16.39 -33.91
N GLN A 762 -20.52 -16.68 -33.51
CA GLN A 762 -21.48 -15.65 -33.11
C GLN A 762 -21.03 -14.93 -31.83
N LEU A 763 -20.42 -15.67 -30.89
CA LEU A 763 -19.84 -15.09 -29.68
C LEU A 763 -18.69 -14.14 -30.01
N PHE A 764 -17.77 -14.56 -30.87
CA PHE A 764 -16.63 -13.74 -31.28
C PHE A 764 -17.09 -12.47 -32.03
N LEU A 765 -18.05 -12.61 -32.95
CA LEU A 765 -18.62 -11.48 -33.68
C LEU A 765 -19.30 -10.49 -32.73
N MET A 766 -20.08 -10.96 -31.76
CA MET A 766 -20.69 -10.09 -30.74
C MET A 766 -19.65 -9.35 -29.91
N VAL A 767 -18.60 -10.04 -29.42
CA VAL A 767 -17.53 -9.39 -28.63
C VAL A 767 -16.75 -8.39 -29.47
N SER A 768 -16.48 -8.72 -30.73
CA SER A 768 -15.78 -7.82 -31.67
C SER A 768 -16.63 -6.59 -31.98
N ALA A 769 -17.92 -6.78 -32.25
CA ALA A 769 -18.88 -5.71 -32.47
C ALA A 769 -18.98 -4.76 -31.26
N LEU A 770 -19.05 -5.31 -30.04
CA LEU A 770 -19.03 -4.52 -28.81
C LEU A 770 -17.73 -3.73 -28.66
N THR A 771 -16.59 -4.38 -28.85
CA THR A 771 -15.27 -3.73 -28.73
C THR A 771 -15.11 -2.60 -29.74
N GLN A 772 -15.53 -2.83 -30.99
CA GLN A 772 -15.53 -1.81 -32.05
C GLN A 772 -16.50 -0.67 -31.71
N GLN A 773 -17.69 -0.96 -31.21
CA GLN A 773 -18.68 0.06 -30.84
C GLN A 773 -18.21 0.93 -29.68
N ILE A 774 -17.58 0.35 -28.66
CA ILE A 774 -16.96 1.08 -27.55
C ILE A 774 -15.86 2.01 -28.09
N ALA A 775 -14.99 1.49 -28.96
CA ALA A 775 -13.84 2.23 -29.50
C ALA A 775 -14.21 3.38 -30.46
N LYS A 776 -15.46 3.46 -30.95
CA LYS A 776 -15.97 4.59 -31.76
C LYS A 776 -16.11 5.88 -30.96
N GLY A 777 -16.27 5.80 -29.64
CA GLY A 777 -16.44 6.96 -28.77
C GLY A 777 -15.28 7.15 -27.79
N PRO A 778 -15.25 8.29 -27.09
CA PRO A 778 -14.24 8.55 -26.06
C PRO A 778 -14.28 7.49 -24.95
N VAL A 779 -13.10 7.03 -24.56
CA VAL A 779 -12.87 6.13 -23.42
C VAL A 779 -11.87 6.81 -22.48
N ASP A 780 -12.26 7.00 -21.23
CA ASP A 780 -11.36 7.49 -20.20
C ASP A 780 -10.39 6.37 -19.80
N CYS A 781 -9.08 6.57 -19.90
CA CYS A 781 -8.10 5.48 -19.69
C CYS A 781 -7.78 5.23 -18.21
N VAL A 782 -8.27 6.10 -17.30
CA VAL A 782 -8.02 5.98 -15.86
C VAL A 782 -9.17 5.24 -15.18
N THR A 783 -10.41 5.63 -15.50
CA THR A 783 -11.66 5.03 -14.98
C THR A 783 -12.23 3.95 -15.89
N GLU A 784 -11.73 3.85 -17.13
CA GLU A 784 -12.23 2.97 -18.20
C GLU A 784 -13.70 3.20 -18.62
N LYS A 785 -14.31 4.30 -18.16
CA LYS A 785 -15.66 4.69 -18.59
C LYS A 785 -15.66 5.10 -20.06
N ALA A 786 -16.68 4.68 -20.80
CA ALA A 786 -16.81 4.98 -22.23
C ALA A 786 -18.15 5.63 -22.55
N LEU A 787 -18.18 6.42 -23.62
CA LEU A 787 -19.41 7.06 -24.09
C LEU A 787 -20.42 6.03 -24.64
N TYR A 788 -19.93 5.06 -25.40
CA TYR A 788 -20.73 3.93 -25.90
C TYR A 788 -20.48 2.72 -25.01
N THR A 789 -21.52 2.28 -24.31
CA THR A 789 -21.49 1.12 -23.42
C THR A 789 -22.92 0.59 -23.26
N LEU A 790 -23.07 -0.63 -22.74
CA LEU A 790 -24.37 -1.18 -22.35
C LEU A 790 -24.64 -1.05 -20.85
N SER A 791 -23.63 -0.67 -20.07
CA SER A 791 -23.75 -0.53 -18.61
C SER A 791 -23.77 0.92 -18.18
N GLU A 792 -24.74 1.27 -17.34
CA GLU A 792 -24.87 2.62 -16.78
C GLU A 792 -23.71 3.00 -15.85
N ASP A 793 -23.10 2.02 -15.17
CA ASP A 793 -21.98 2.24 -14.24
C ASP A 793 -20.68 2.61 -14.99
N TRP A 794 -20.55 2.12 -16.23
CA TRP A 794 -19.40 2.36 -17.10
C TRP A 794 -19.63 3.49 -18.11
N LEU A 795 -20.75 4.22 -17.99
CA LEU A 795 -21.12 5.30 -18.89
C LEU A 795 -20.30 6.56 -18.60
N LEU A 796 -19.66 7.11 -19.63
CA LEU A 796 -18.99 8.40 -19.57
C LEU A 796 -20.01 9.52 -19.78
N TRP A 797 -20.47 10.13 -18.68
CA TRP A 797 -21.47 11.22 -18.71
C TRP A 797 -20.88 12.64 -18.79
N GLN A 798 -19.56 12.78 -18.84
CA GLN A 798 -18.84 14.06 -18.97
C GLN A 798 -18.11 14.16 -20.31
N ALA A 799 -18.74 13.72 -21.40
CA ALA A 799 -18.07 13.65 -22.69
C ALA A 799 -17.63 15.06 -23.14
N GLN A 800 -16.31 15.27 -23.25
CA GLN A 800 -15.74 16.48 -23.86
C GLN A 800 -15.93 16.45 -25.38
N ASP A 801 -15.91 17.62 -26.02
CA ASP A 801 -15.89 17.75 -27.48
C ASP A 801 -14.75 16.93 -28.11
N PHE A 802 -15.12 16.00 -28.98
CA PHE A 802 -14.20 15.12 -29.70
C PHE A 802 -14.46 15.15 -31.21
N SER A 803 -13.42 14.90 -31.99
CA SER A 803 -13.51 14.69 -33.44
C SER A 803 -12.81 13.41 -33.85
N SER A 804 -13.30 12.77 -34.91
CA SER A 804 -12.64 11.61 -35.51
C SER A 804 -11.44 12.07 -36.34
N VAL A 805 -10.32 11.34 -36.22
CA VAL A 805 -9.04 11.64 -36.86
C VAL A 805 -8.54 10.35 -37.54
N ARG A 806 -8.23 10.41 -38.84
CA ARG A 806 -7.62 9.33 -39.60
C ARG A 806 -6.11 9.55 -39.67
N LEU A 807 -5.34 8.57 -39.23
CA LEU A 807 -3.89 8.62 -39.13
C LEU A 807 -3.28 7.74 -40.21
N LYS A 808 -2.20 8.22 -40.85
CA LYS A 808 -1.39 7.44 -41.80
C LYS A 808 -0.16 6.91 -41.08
N VAL A 809 -0.19 5.63 -40.74
CA VAL A 809 0.79 5.02 -39.85
C VAL A 809 1.82 4.23 -40.64
N LEU A 810 3.08 4.56 -40.41
CA LEU A 810 4.24 4.04 -41.10
C LEU A 810 5.05 3.17 -40.13
N PHE A 811 5.37 1.93 -40.53
CA PHE A 811 6.19 1.02 -39.74
C PHE A 811 7.63 1.03 -40.26
N ALA A 812 8.61 1.21 -39.37
CA ALA A 812 10.01 1.09 -39.76
C ALA A 812 10.37 -0.39 -40.01
N VAL A 813 10.94 -0.70 -41.17
CA VAL A 813 11.36 -2.06 -41.55
C VAL A 813 12.86 -2.05 -41.87
N GLY A 814 13.65 -2.86 -41.15
CA GLY A 814 15.09 -3.01 -41.39
C GLY A 814 15.99 -1.95 -40.71
N THR A 815 17.30 -2.08 -40.90
CA THR A 815 18.33 -1.17 -40.32
C THR A 815 18.53 0.12 -41.12
N ASP A 816 17.99 0.19 -42.34
CA ASP A 816 18.36 1.21 -43.34
C ASP A 816 17.28 2.28 -43.53
N GLY A 817 16.32 2.38 -42.61
CA GLY A 817 15.32 3.45 -42.60
C GLY A 817 14.21 3.33 -43.65
N GLU A 818 14.09 2.19 -44.31
CA GLU A 818 12.95 1.88 -45.18
C GLU A 818 11.65 1.82 -44.37
N VAL A 819 10.59 2.37 -44.95
CA VAL A 819 9.30 2.55 -44.29
C VAL A 819 8.23 1.78 -45.05
N SER A 820 7.38 1.05 -44.33
CA SER A 820 6.29 0.29 -44.92
C SER A 820 5.26 1.18 -45.63
N GLU A 821 4.38 0.56 -46.44
CA GLU A 821 3.18 1.25 -46.91
C GLU A 821 2.35 1.78 -45.71
N PRO A 822 1.73 2.97 -45.85
CA PRO A 822 0.94 3.57 -44.77
C PRO A 822 -0.31 2.74 -44.48
N LEU A 823 -0.49 2.41 -43.20
CA LEU A 823 -1.71 1.85 -42.64
C LEU A 823 -2.64 2.99 -42.21
N GLU A 824 -3.86 3.02 -42.73
CA GLU A 824 -4.88 3.96 -42.25
C GLU A 824 -5.48 3.47 -40.93
N VAL A 825 -5.42 4.30 -39.90
CA VAL A 825 -5.93 4.00 -38.55
C VAL A 825 -6.88 5.10 -38.11
N GLY A 826 -8.11 4.74 -37.71
CA GLY A 826 -9.06 5.67 -37.13
C GLY A 826 -8.81 5.86 -35.63
N ALA A 827 -8.69 7.10 -35.18
CA ALA A 827 -8.52 7.51 -33.79
C ALA A 827 -9.45 8.71 -33.47
N LEU A 828 -9.50 9.11 -32.21
CA LEU A 828 -10.24 10.28 -31.73
C LEU A 828 -9.25 11.35 -31.25
N SER A 829 -9.62 12.62 -31.41
CA SER A 829 -8.81 13.74 -30.93
C SER A 829 -8.51 13.66 -29.43
N CYS A 830 -9.40 13.03 -28.66
CA CYS A 830 -9.26 12.82 -27.23
C CYS A 830 -8.62 11.48 -26.85
N ASP A 831 -8.13 10.66 -27.78
CA ASP A 831 -7.40 9.45 -27.41
C ASP A 831 -6.03 9.82 -26.80
N THR A 832 -5.61 9.09 -25.76
CA THR A 832 -4.24 9.14 -25.24
C THR A 832 -3.25 8.48 -26.17
N VAL A 833 -1.95 8.70 -25.94
CA VAL A 833 -0.88 8.11 -26.74
C VAL A 833 -0.93 6.57 -26.70
N GLU A 834 -1.22 5.97 -25.54
CA GLU A 834 -1.34 4.52 -25.38
C GLU A 834 -2.55 3.97 -26.11
N GLN A 835 -3.71 4.61 -25.99
CA GLN A 835 -4.92 4.25 -26.74
C GLN A 835 -4.71 4.30 -28.26
N VAL A 836 -3.92 5.28 -28.75
CA VAL A 836 -3.54 5.35 -30.17
C VAL A 836 -2.64 4.17 -30.55
N LYS A 837 -1.66 3.79 -29.71
CA LYS A 837 -0.83 2.59 -29.96
C LYS A 837 -1.68 1.31 -30.02
N GLU A 838 -2.63 1.14 -29.09
CA GLU A 838 -3.56 0.00 -29.10
C GLU A 838 -4.38 -0.05 -30.39
N LYS A 839 -4.93 1.09 -30.84
CA LYS A 839 -5.67 1.18 -32.11
C LYS A 839 -4.80 0.84 -33.32
N ILE A 840 -3.54 1.30 -33.33
CA ILE A 840 -2.57 0.95 -34.38
C ILE A 840 -2.31 -0.56 -34.42
N LEU A 841 -2.06 -1.19 -33.27
CA LEU A 841 -1.81 -2.63 -33.18
C LEU A 841 -3.05 -3.45 -33.56
N ALA A 842 -4.24 -3.01 -33.14
CA ALA A 842 -5.49 -3.64 -33.50
C ALA A 842 -5.74 -3.57 -35.02
N SER A 843 -5.54 -2.40 -35.64
CA SER A 843 -5.64 -2.23 -37.11
C SER A 843 -4.58 -3.04 -37.86
N PHE A 844 -3.36 -3.15 -37.33
CA PHE A 844 -2.30 -3.98 -37.90
C PHE A 844 -2.72 -5.46 -37.89
N ARG A 845 -3.14 -5.98 -36.73
CA ARG A 845 -3.61 -7.36 -36.61
C ARG A 845 -4.81 -7.65 -37.52
N ALA A 846 -5.74 -6.70 -37.64
CA ALA A 846 -6.90 -6.83 -38.51
C ALA A 846 -6.53 -6.89 -40.00
N LYS A 847 -5.55 -6.09 -40.44
CA LYS A 847 -5.12 -6.05 -41.85
C LYS A 847 -4.22 -7.23 -42.23
N PHE A 848 -3.28 -7.60 -41.35
CA PHE A 848 -2.22 -8.56 -41.67
C PHE A 848 -2.44 -9.96 -41.08
N GLY A 849 -3.35 -10.13 -40.12
CA GLY A 849 -3.72 -11.44 -39.55
C GLY A 849 -2.77 -11.97 -38.46
N PHE A 850 -1.73 -11.23 -38.08
CA PHE A 850 -0.81 -11.57 -37.00
C PHE A 850 -0.46 -10.34 -36.15
N SER A 851 0.04 -10.57 -34.92
CA SER A 851 0.44 -9.50 -34.01
C SER A 851 1.77 -8.87 -34.42
N TYR A 852 1.89 -7.54 -34.30
CA TYR A 852 3.17 -6.85 -34.44
C TYR A 852 4.13 -7.31 -33.32
N GLY A 853 5.38 -7.65 -33.67
CA GLY A 853 6.29 -8.41 -32.81
C GLY A 853 6.64 -7.80 -31.43
N PRO A 854 6.94 -6.49 -31.33
CA PRO A 854 7.24 -5.85 -30.05
C PRO A 854 5.99 -5.70 -29.16
N PRO A 855 6.09 -5.94 -27.83
CA PRO A 855 5.00 -5.67 -26.90
C PRO A 855 4.66 -4.17 -26.86
N LEU A 856 3.42 -3.82 -26.50
CA LEU A 856 2.90 -2.44 -26.46
C LEU A 856 3.86 -1.44 -25.77
N ARG A 857 4.55 -1.91 -24.72
CA ARG A 857 5.49 -1.15 -23.88
C ARG A 857 6.80 -0.77 -24.59
N GLU A 858 7.20 -1.50 -25.62
CA GLU A 858 8.42 -1.27 -26.40
C GLU A 858 8.17 -0.44 -27.66
N LEU A 859 6.93 0.00 -27.87
CA LEU A 859 6.52 0.81 -29.02
C LEU A 859 6.54 2.29 -28.66
N SER A 860 7.25 3.06 -29.48
CA SER A 860 7.19 4.52 -29.49
C SER A 860 6.59 5.01 -30.82
N ILE A 861 5.76 6.05 -30.75
CA ILE A 861 5.16 6.67 -31.94
C ILE A 861 5.67 8.10 -32.09
N GLU A 862 6.02 8.49 -33.30
CA GLU A 862 6.48 9.83 -33.64
C GLU A 862 5.53 10.48 -34.65
N TYR A 863 5.21 11.74 -34.44
CA TYR A 863 4.35 12.53 -35.32
C TYR A 863 5.18 13.48 -36.20
N GLU A 864 4.88 13.49 -37.50
CA GLU A 864 5.50 14.40 -38.45
C GLU A 864 4.92 15.82 -38.32
N LYS A 865 5.72 16.75 -37.79
CA LYS A 865 5.40 18.16 -37.67
C LYS A 865 6.42 19.00 -38.45
N ASN A 866 5.95 19.69 -39.48
CA ASN A 866 6.77 20.57 -40.33
C ASN A 866 8.03 19.88 -40.93
N GLY A 867 7.91 18.61 -41.34
CA GLY A 867 9.02 17.83 -41.91
C GLY A 867 10.01 17.26 -40.88
N SER A 868 9.70 17.36 -39.58
CA SER A 868 10.47 16.75 -38.49
C SER A 868 9.59 15.80 -37.67
N PHE A 869 10.15 14.67 -37.23
CA PHE A 869 9.43 13.70 -36.38
C PHE A 869 9.59 14.07 -34.90
N VAL A 870 8.46 14.22 -34.21
CA VAL A 870 8.39 14.54 -32.79
C VAL A 870 7.81 13.34 -32.03
N PRO A 871 8.49 12.81 -31.00
CA PRO A 871 7.98 11.67 -30.23
C PRO A 871 6.75 12.07 -29.42
N LEU A 872 5.68 11.27 -29.51
CA LEU A 872 4.51 11.41 -28.65
C LEU A 872 4.70 10.56 -27.40
N GLN A 873 4.58 11.19 -26.24
CA GLN A 873 4.71 10.56 -24.92
C GLN A 873 3.41 10.69 -24.13
N GLU A 874 3.14 9.76 -23.22
CA GLU A 874 1.96 9.80 -22.32
C GLU A 874 1.93 11.08 -21.49
N THR A 875 3.10 11.50 -21.01
CA THR A 875 3.33 12.76 -20.33
C THR A 875 4.65 13.35 -20.79
N ASP A 876 4.72 14.67 -20.87
CA ASP A 876 5.93 15.42 -21.19
C ASP A 876 5.97 16.73 -20.39
N ALA A 877 7.00 17.55 -20.61
CA ALA A 877 7.13 18.84 -19.91
C ALA A 877 6.00 19.85 -20.25
N SER A 878 5.16 19.55 -21.25
CA SER A 878 4.04 20.40 -21.67
C SER A 878 2.68 19.92 -21.13
N SER A 879 2.62 18.76 -20.46
CA SER A 879 1.40 18.21 -19.88
C SER A 879 0.74 19.17 -18.88
N GLN A 880 -0.59 19.27 -18.96
CA GLN A 880 -1.38 20.14 -18.07
C GLN A 880 -1.46 19.53 -16.67
N VAL A 881 -1.21 20.31 -15.63
CA VAL A 881 -1.33 19.89 -14.22
C VAL A 881 -2.49 20.63 -13.56
N ILE A 882 -3.43 19.91 -12.96
CA ILE A 882 -4.55 20.46 -12.19
C ILE A 882 -4.43 19.96 -10.74
N GLY A 883 -4.17 20.88 -9.80
CA GLY A 883 -3.93 20.50 -8.41
C GLY A 883 -2.68 19.62 -8.27
N GLU A 884 -2.88 18.38 -7.83
CA GLU A 884 -1.81 17.37 -7.67
C GLU A 884 -1.82 16.30 -8.78
N VAL A 885 -2.74 16.39 -9.75
CA VAL A 885 -2.96 15.38 -10.79
C VAL A 885 -2.55 15.92 -12.16
N THR A 886 -1.89 15.08 -12.97
CA THR A 886 -1.41 15.44 -14.31
C THR A 886 -2.36 14.90 -15.39
N MET A 887 -2.75 15.73 -16.35
CA MET A 887 -3.56 15.33 -17.49
C MET A 887 -2.70 14.55 -18.49
N LEU A 888 -3.17 13.38 -18.92
CA LEU A 888 -2.51 12.59 -19.95
C LEU A 888 -2.58 13.29 -21.31
N ASN A 889 -1.49 13.23 -22.07
CA ASN A 889 -1.39 13.89 -23.36
C ASN A 889 -2.24 13.16 -24.41
N THR A 890 -3.07 13.91 -25.13
CA THR A 890 -3.96 13.40 -26.19
C THR A 890 -3.53 13.86 -27.58
N LEU A 891 -4.12 13.32 -28.65
CA LEU A 891 -3.89 13.83 -30.01
C LEU A 891 -4.22 15.34 -30.15
N LYS A 892 -5.25 15.81 -29.43
CA LYS A 892 -5.64 17.23 -29.36
C LYS A 892 -4.57 18.08 -28.68
N HIS A 893 -3.89 17.56 -27.65
CA HIS A 893 -2.76 18.22 -26.98
C HIS A 893 -1.63 18.54 -27.95
N TYR A 894 -1.23 17.55 -28.77
CA TYR A 894 -0.19 17.73 -29.79
C TYR A 894 -0.68 18.42 -31.08
N LYS A 895 -1.98 18.73 -31.16
CA LYS A 895 -2.65 19.36 -32.31
C LYS A 895 -2.51 18.56 -33.61
N VAL A 896 -2.67 17.24 -33.53
CA VAL A 896 -2.57 16.33 -34.68
C VAL A 896 -3.80 16.50 -35.59
N PRO A 897 -3.63 16.85 -36.88
CA PRO A 897 -4.74 17.02 -37.83
C PRO A 897 -5.22 15.70 -38.45
N ASP A 898 -6.41 15.71 -39.08
CA ASP A 898 -6.90 14.58 -39.91
C ASP A 898 -5.93 14.34 -41.09
N GLY A 899 -5.57 13.08 -41.31
CA GLY A 899 -4.61 12.65 -42.34
C GLY A 899 -3.14 12.74 -41.94
N ALA A 900 -2.83 13.01 -40.67
CA ALA A 900 -1.46 13.11 -40.15
C ALA A 900 -0.64 11.82 -40.30
N THR A 901 0.66 11.98 -40.59
CA THR A 901 1.61 10.86 -40.66
C THR A 901 2.20 10.55 -39.28
N LEU A 902 2.13 9.28 -38.87
CA LEU A 902 2.80 8.76 -37.67
C LEU A 902 3.81 7.69 -38.06
N LYS A 903 4.94 7.63 -37.34
CA LYS A 903 5.96 6.59 -37.49
C LYS A 903 6.03 5.74 -36.23
N VAL A 904 6.00 4.42 -36.38
CA VAL A 904 6.13 3.44 -35.27
C VAL A 904 7.55 2.93 -35.21
N LEU A 905 8.17 3.03 -34.03
CA LEU A 905 9.53 2.58 -33.74
C LEU A 905 9.53 1.58 -32.59
N SER A 906 10.46 0.63 -32.61
CA SER A 906 10.77 -0.23 -31.46
C SER A 906 11.95 0.38 -30.70
N HIS A 907 11.74 0.75 -29.44
CA HIS A 907 12.80 1.24 -28.55
C HIS A 907 12.59 0.62 -27.15
N MET A 908 13.65 0.01 -26.60
CA MET A 908 13.66 -0.43 -25.20
C MET A 908 13.75 0.79 -24.27
N TYR A 909 12.60 1.32 -23.86
CA TYR A 909 12.50 2.21 -22.70
C TYR A 909 11.97 1.45 -21.49
N VAL A 910 12.66 1.60 -20.36
CA VAL A 910 12.21 1.10 -19.06
C VAL A 910 11.20 2.09 -18.50
N TYR A 911 9.90 1.79 -18.63
CA TYR A 911 8.85 2.50 -17.92
C TYR A 911 8.54 1.83 -16.58
N LEU A 912 8.33 2.66 -15.56
CA LEU A 912 7.89 2.29 -14.23
C LEU A 912 6.38 2.03 -14.26
N ASP A 913 5.93 0.81 -13.97
CA ASP A 913 4.54 0.57 -13.56
C ASP A 913 4.30 1.38 -12.27
N ASP A 914 3.56 2.49 -12.40
CA ASP A 914 3.27 3.37 -11.28
C ASP A 914 2.06 2.80 -10.52
N GLU A 915 2.31 2.16 -9.38
CA GLU A 915 1.27 1.49 -8.56
C GLU A 915 0.12 2.44 -8.13
N ASN A 916 0.28 3.76 -8.28
CA ASN A 916 -0.76 4.77 -8.05
C ASN A 916 -1.09 5.60 -9.30
N PHE A 917 -1.27 4.94 -10.45
CA PHE A 917 -1.62 5.60 -11.73
C PHE A 917 -2.90 6.44 -11.62
N SER A 918 -3.97 5.91 -11.01
CA SER A 918 -5.27 6.59 -10.89
C SER A 918 -5.30 7.78 -9.94
N GLY A 919 -4.37 7.87 -8.99
CA GLY A 919 -4.24 9.03 -8.09
C GLY A 919 -3.30 10.13 -8.60
N LYS A 920 -2.51 9.85 -9.65
CA LYS A 920 -1.51 10.77 -10.21
C LYS A 920 -1.89 11.35 -11.55
N TYR A 921 -2.68 10.61 -12.32
CA TYR A 921 -3.07 10.98 -13.67
C TYR A 921 -4.58 11.05 -13.81
N PHE A 922 -5.06 11.97 -14.63
CA PHE A 922 -6.44 12.02 -15.09
C PHE A 922 -6.48 12.17 -16.61
N HIS A 923 -7.59 11.75 -17.23
CA HIS A 923 -7.77 11.85 -18.68
C HIS A 923 -8.97 12.74 -19.03
N LEU A 924 -10.17 12.20 -18.99
CA LEU A 924 -11.42 12.91 -19.32
C LEU A 924 -12.20 13.32 -18.06
N ILE A 925 -12.08 12.53 -16.98
CA ILE A 925 -12.72 12.79 -15.68
C ILE A 925 -11.66 13.11 -14.62
N ASP A 926 -11.90 14.16 -13.83
CA ASP A 926 -11.14 14.46 -12.62
C ASP A 926 -11.72 13.68 -11.43
N ALA A 927 -10.90 12.82 -10.80
CA ALA A 927 -11.31 11.89 -9.73
C ALA A 927 -11.84 12.61 -8.47
N ASP A 928 -11.43 13.86 -8.23
CA ASP A 928 -11.87 14.64 -7.06
C ASP A 928 -13.30 15.21 -7.21
N VAL A 929 -13.90 15.09 -8.39
CA VAL A 929 -15.24 15.64 -8.65
C VAL A 929 -16.34 14.81 -7.96
N ASP A 930 -16.17 13.49 -7.83
CA ASP A 930 -17.17 12.64 -7.14
C ASP A 930 -17.16 12.86 -5.60
N GLU A 931 -16.00 13.13 -4.99
CA GLU A 931 -15.93 13.45 -3.55
C GLU A 931 -16.30 14.91 -3.23
N ALA A 932 -15.97 15.86 -4.12
CA ALA A 932 -16.29 17.27 -3.95
C ALA A 932 -17.80 17.57 -4.10
N GLN A 933 -18.53 16.75 -4.87
CA GLN A 933 -19.98 16.88 -5.04
C GLN A 933 -20.78 16.61 -3.75
N ILE A 934 -20.21 15.84 -2.80
CA ILE A 934 -20.86 15.56 -1.50
C ILE A 934 -20.70 16.73 -0.52
N LYS A 935 -19.63 17.53 -0.65
CA LYS A 935 -19.25 18.56 0.33
C LYS A 935 -19.72 19.98 0.00
N ASN A 936 -20.13 20.28 -1.25
CA ASN A 936 -20.49 21.66 -1.62
C ASN A 936 -21.64 21.75 -2.67
N PRO A 937 -22.89 22.04 -2.26
CA PRO A 937 -24.05 22.04 -3.17
C PRO A 937 -24.08 23.20 -4.19
N GLU A 938 -23.24 24.22 -4.04
CA GLU A 938 -23.18 25.37 -4.98
C GLU A 938 -22.36 25.11 -6.25
N ARG A 939 -21.55 24.03 -6.30
CA ARG A 939 -20.83 23.59 -7.51
C ARG A 939 -21.57 22.50 -8.29
N LYS A 940 -22.91 22.46 -8.23
CA LYS A 940 -23.70 21.69 -9.21
C LYS A 940 -23.49 22.27 -10.60
N LYS A 941 -22.48 21.79 -11.33
CA LYS A 941 -22.53 21.80 -12.79
C LYS A 941 -23.76 20.96 -13.14
N PHE A 942 -24.74 21.53 -13.86
CA PHE A 942 -25.97 20.85 -14.25
C PHE A 942 -25.68 19.76 -15.31
N GLU A 943 -24.87 18.76 -14.98
CA GLU A 943 -24.57 17.63 -15.86
C GLU A 943 -25.54 16.49 -15.52
N LEU A 944 -26.61 16.38 -16.30
CA LEU A 944 -27.66 15.37 -16.16
C LEU A 944 -27.20 14.05 -16.76
N LYS A 945 -26.88 13.05 -15.91
CA LYS A 945 -26.51 11.69 -16.32
C LYS A 945 -27.57 11.07 -17.26
N GLU A 946 -28.84 11.44 -17.06
CA GLU A 946 -29.99 10.93 -17.82
C GLU A 946 -29.95 11.29 -19.31
N VAL A 947 -29.31 12.40 -19.70
CA VAL A 947 -29.19 12.80 -21.11
C VAL A 947 -28.38 11.78 -21.92
N HIS A 948 -27.38 11.17 -21.28
CA HIS A 948 -26.49 10.19 -21.90
C HIS A 948 -27.06 8.76 -21.92
N LEU A 949 -28.21 8.48 -21.28
CA LEU A 949 -28.87 7.17 -21.36
C LEU A 949 -29.27 6.79 -22.80
N THR A 950 -29.48 7.79 -23.67
CA THR A 950 -29.70 7.58 -25.11
C THR A 950 -28.54 6.86 -25.80
N LYS A 951 -27.29 7.01 -25.29
CA LYS A 951 -26.11 6.32 -25.79
C LYS A 951 -26.09 4.83 -25.43
N LEU A 952 -26.66 4.44 -24.28
CA LEU A 952 -26.87 3.04 -23.95
C LEU A 952 -27.83 2.38 -24.96
N LEU A 953 -28.89 3.11 -25.34
CA LEU A 953 -29.84 2.64 -26.33
C LEU A 953 -29.22 2.56 -27.74
N SER A 954 -28.45 3.56 -28.17
CA SER A 954 -27.74 3.52 -29.47
C SER A 954 -26.76 2.36 -29.52
N THR A 955 -25.98 2.15 -28.45
CA THR A 955 -25.07 0.99 -28.32
C THR A 955 -25.85 -0.32 -28.39
N LYS A 956 -26.98 -0.44 -27.66
CA LYS A 956 -27.84 -1.63 -27.69
C LYS A 956 -28.33 -1.90 -29.10
N VAL A 957 -28.83 -0.89 -29.81
CA VAL A 957 -29.33 -1.02 -31.19
C VAL A 957 -28.22 -1.48 -32.13
N ALA A 958 -27.02 -0.88 -32.03
CA ALA A 958 -25.88 -1.21 -32.89
C ALA A 958 -25.45 -2.68 -32.79
N VAL A 959 -25.47 -3.26 -31.57
CA VAL A 959 -24.99 -4.63 -31.34
C VAL A 959 -26.09 -5.68 -31.26
N HIS A 960 -27.37 -5.27 -31.37
CA HIS A 960 -28.51 -6.14 -31.08
C HIS A 960 -28.58 -7.38 -31.97
N SER A 961 -28.29 -7.25 -33.27
CA SER A 961 -28.32 -8.35 -34.23
C SER A 961 -27.35 -9.47 -33.84
N PHE A 962 -26.14 -9.12 -33.40
CA PHE A 962 -25.13 -10.06 -32.93
C PHE A 962 -25.57 -10.78 -31.65
N VAL A 963 -26.24 -10.06 -30.72
CA VAL A 963 -26.80 -10.65 -29.49
C VAL A 963 -27.92 -11.63 -29.83
N GLU A 964 -28.86 -11.27 -30.71
CA GLU A 964 -29.93 -12.18 -31.14
C GLU A 964 -29.36 -13.44 -31.83
N ASN A 965 -28.37 -13.27 -32.72
CA ASN A 965 -27.74 -14.38 -33.42
C ASN A 965 -27.00 -15.32 -32.47
N LEU A 966 -26.30 -14.78 -31.47
CA LEU A 966 -25.67 -15.56 -30.42
C LEU A 966 -26.71 -16.36 -29.63
N PHE A 967 -27.77 -15.70 -29.16
CA PHE A 967 -28.82 -16.35 -28.37
C PHE A 967 -29.50 -17.48 -29.15
N ARG A 968 -29.87 -17.22 -30.40
CA ARG A 968 -30.45 -18.25 -31.29
C ARG A 968 -29.48 -19.36 -31.64
N SER A 969 -28.17 -19.12 -31.66
CA SER A 969 -27.18 -20.19 -31.85
C SER A 969 -27.08 -21.11 -30.62
N ILE A 970 -27.29 -20.57 -29.41
CA ILE A 970 -27.21 -21.31 -28.14
C ILE A 970 -28.42 -22.24 -27.95
N TRP A 971 -29.64 -21.72 -28.13
CA TRP A 971 -30.88 -22.51 -28.07
C TRP A 971 -31.37 -22.95 -29.46
N GLY A 972 -30.48 -22.93 -30.45
CA GLY A 972 -30.71 -23.46 -31.76
C GLY A 972 -30.44 -24.96 -31.80
N THR A 973 -31.11 -25.67 -32.70
CA THR A 973 -30.88 -27.09 -32.95
C THR A 973 -30.36 -27.27 -34.38
N PRO A 974 -29.03 -27.32 -34.59
CA PRO A 974 -28.45 -27.66 -35.90
C PRO A 974 -29.04 -28.99 -36.39
N HIS A 975 -29.57 -29.03 -37.61
CA HIS A 975 -30.25 -30.20 -38.17
C HIS A 975 -31.43 -30.74 -37.32
N ALA A 976 -32.08 -29.88 -36.52
CA ALA A 976 -33.17 -30.22 -35.60
C ALA A 976 -32.80 -31.25 -34.51
N LYS A 977 -31.50 -31.41 -34.21
CA LYS A 977 -31.00 -32.25 -33.11
C LYS A 977 -30.28 -31.38 -32.08
N ALA A 978 -30.60 -31.58 -30.81
CA ALA A 978 -29.82 -31.03 -29.70
C ALA A 978 -28.53 -31.85 -29.49
N PRO A 979 -27.46 -31.23 -28.94
CA PRO A 979 -26.23 -31.94 -28.61
C PRO A 979 -26.50 -33.14 -27.69
N HIS A 980 -25.81 -34.27 -27.93
CA HIS A 980 -26.00 -35.52 -27.18
C HIS A 980 -26.00 -35.32 -25.67
N ALA A 981 -25.05 -34.53 -25.15
CA ALA A 981 -24.94 -34.26 -23.72
C ALA A 981 -26.12 -33.46 -23.15
N VAL A 982 -26.67 -32.49 -23.90
CA VAL A 982 -27.85 -31.73 -23.46
C VAL A 982 -29.07 -32.63 -23.42
N LYS A 983 -29.31 -33.40 -24.49
CA LYS A 983 -30.44 -34.33 -24.55
C LYS A 983 -30.37 -35.38 -23.44
N TYR A 984 -29.22 -36.04 -23.29
CA TYR A 984 -28.99 -37.03 -22.25
C TYR A 984 -29.22 -36.46 -20.84
N PHE A 985 -28.62 -35.30 -20.54
CA PHE A 985 -28.73 -34.71 -19.21
C PHE A 985 -30.13 -34.18 -18.91
N PHE A 986 -30.85 -33.64 -19.90
CA PHE A 986 -32.23 -33.20 -19.70
C PHE A 986 -33.18 -34.38 -19.50
N ASP A 987 -32.99 -35.48 -20.23
CA ASP A 987 -33.74 -36.73 -20.00
C ASP A 987 -33.45 -37.32 -18.62
N PHE A 988 -32.19 -37.23 -18.15
CA PHE A 988 -31.81 -37.59 -16.79
C PHE A 988 -32.57 -36.77 -15.73
N LEU A 989 -32.66 -35.44 -15.90
CA LEU A 989 -33.43 -34.57 -14.99
C LEU A 989 -34.92 -34.89 -15.01
N ASP A 990 -35.49 -35.14 -16.19
CA ASP A 990 -36.89 -35.52 -16.36
C ASP A 990 -37.17 -36.86 -15.63
N TRP A 991 -36.30 -37.86 -15.83
CA TRP A 991 -36.40 -39.14 -15.13
C TRP A 991 -36.26 -39.00 -13.60
N GLN A 992 -35.35 -38.15 -13.12
CA GLN A 992 -35.20 -37.89 -11.68
C GLN A 992 -36.43 -37.22 -11.07
N ALA A 993 -37.06 -36.28 -11.78
CA ALA A 993 -38.30 -35.67 -11.31
C ALA A 993 -39.43 -36.69 -11.21
N ASP A 994 -39.54 -37.62 -12.17
CA ASP A 994 -40.51 -38.71 -12.13
C ASP A 994 -40.28 -39.64 -10.93
N VAL A 995 -39.02 -40.03 -10.66
CA VAL A 995 -38.63 -40.85 -9.49
C VAL A 995 -38.99 -40.15 -8.18
N LEU A 996 -38.76 -38.84 -8.10
CA LEU A 996 -39.09 -38.02 -6.93
C LEU A 996 -40.57 -37.60 -6.87
N ARG A 997 -41.39 -38.04 -7.84
CA ARG A 997 -42.83 -37.72 -7.97
C ARG A 997 -43.13 -36.23 -8.06
N ILE A 998 -42.25 -35.46 -8.70
CA ILE A 998 -42.42 -34.02 -8.94
C ILE A 998 -43.24 -33.83 -10.21
N THR A 999 -44.46 -33.30 -10.08
CA THR A 999 -45.38 -33.08 -11.21
C THR A 999 -45.41 -31.64 -11.72
N ASP A 1000 -44.77 -30.69 -11.02
CA ASP A 1000 -44.72 -29.28 -11.41
C ASP A 1000 -43.70 -29.05 -12.55
N PRO A 1001 -44.14 -28.67 -13.78
CA PRO A 1001 -43.24 -28.45 -14.90
C PRO A 1001 -42.31 -27.24 -14.70
N ASP A 1002 -42.65 -26.31 -13.80
CA ASP A 1002 -41.77 -25.19 -13.47
C ASP A 1002 -40.50 -25.68 -12.78
N VAL A 1003 -40.57 -26.74 -11.97
CA VAL A 1003 -39.40 -27.29 -11.27
C VAL A 1003 -38.40 -27.82 -12.31
N LEU A 1004 -38.88 -28.58 -13.29
CA LEU A 1004 -38.06 -29.10 -14.39
C LEU A 1004 -37.43 -27.97 -15.22
N HIS A 1005 -38.21 -26.94 -15.55
CA HIS A 1005 -37.70 -25.76 -16.25
C HIS A 1005 -36.57 -25.08 -15.47
N ILE A 1006 -36.74 -24.93 -14.15
CA ILE A 1006 -35.72 -24.32 -13.28
C ILE A 1006 -34.49 -25.21 -13.16
N TRP A 1007 -34.62 -26.53 -13.02
CA TRP A 1007 -33.48 -27.45 -12.99
C TRP A 1007 -32.66 -27.41 -14.28
N LYS A 1008 -33.33 -27.42 -15.45
CA LYS A 1008 -32.69 -27.28 -16.75
C LYS A 1008 -31.96 -25.94 -16.89
N THR A 1009 -32.58 -24.86 -16.41
CA THR A 1009 -32.00 -23.50 -16.42
C THR A 1009 -30.79 -23.35 -15.49
N ASN A 1010 -30.88 -23.90 -14.28
CA ASN A 1010 -29.82 -23.83 -13.28
C ASN A 1010 -28.63 -24.74 -13.61
N SER A 1011 -28.84 -25.82 -14.38
CA SER A 1011 -27.80 -26.78 -14.72
C SER A 1011 -26.98 -26.40 -15.95
N LEU A 1012 -27.62 -25.89 -17.01
CA LEU A 1012 -26.95 -25.62 -18.30
C LEU A 1012 -26.77 -24.11 -18.58
N PRO A 1013 -27.82 -23.31 -18.84
CA PRO A 1013 -27.68 -21.87 -19.10
C PRO A 1013 -26.90 -21.12 -18.03
N LEU A 1014 -27.25 -21.31 -16.75
CA LEU A 1014 -26.64 -20.57 -15.64
C LEU A 1014 -25.17 -20.93 -15.41
N ARG A 1015 -24.82 -22.21 -15.53
CA ARG A 1015 -23.49 -22.72 -15.14
C ARG A 1015 -22.49 -22.73 -16.28
N PHE A 1016 -22.95 -23.02 -17.49
CA PHE A 1016 -22.09 -23.10 -18.67
C PHE A 1016 -22.22 -21.83 -19.52
N TRP A 1017 -23.40 -21.55 -20.08
CA TRP A 1017 -23.52 -20.48 -21.09
C TRP A 1017 -23.27 -19.08 -20.54
N VAL A 1018 -23.79 -18.75 -19.35
CA VAL A 1018 -23.48 -17.46 -18.69
C VAL A 1018 -21.97 -17.32 -18.45
N ASN A 1019 -21.30 -18.41 -18.05
CA ASN A 1019 -19.87 -18.38 -17.80
C ASN A 1019 -19.08 -18.11 -19.10
N ILE A 1020 -19.48 -18.72 -20.22
CA ILE A 1020 -18.88 -18.50 -21.54
C ILE A 1020 -19.16 -17.08 -22.07
N ILE A 1021 -20.41 -16.59 -21.97
CA ILE A 1021 -20.79 -15.24 -22.42
C ILE A 1021 -20.04 -14.17 -21.62
N LYS A 1022 -19.97 -14.32 -20.29
CA LYS A 1022 -19.24 -13.39 -19.44
C LYS A 1022 -17.74 -13.47 -19.62
N ASN A 1023 -17.19 -14.64 -19.97
CA ASN A 1023 -15.76 -14.87 -20.04
C ASN A 1023 -15.33 -15.38 -21.43
N PRO A 1024 -15.45 -14.55 -22.49
CA PRO A 1024 -15.05 -14.94 -23.84
C PRO A 1024 -13.55 -15.23 -23.95
N GLN A 1025 -12.71 -14.69 -23.05
CA GLN A 1025 -11.30 -15.03 -22.95
C GLN A 1025 -11.06 -16.50 -22.53
N PHE A 1026 -12.08 -17.24 -22.08
CA PHE A 1026 -11.95 -18.69 -21.90
C PHE A 1026 -11.97 -19.44 -23.23
N VAL A 1027 -12.54 -18.84 -24.28
CA VAL A 1027 -12.71 -19.44 -25.61
C VAL A 1027 -11.72 -18.88 -26.62
N PHE A 1028 -11.39 -17.60 -26.52
CA PHE A 1028 -10.55 -16.89 -27.49
C PHE A 1028 -9.28 -16.32 -26.86
N ASP A 1029 -8.23 -16.22 -27.67
CA ASP A 1029 -7.02 -15.48 -27.31
C ASP A 1029 -7.25 -13.97 -27.44
N MET A 1030 -7.81 -13.39 -26.38
CA MET A 1030 -8.17 -11.98 -26.30
C MET A 1030 -8.05 -11.41 -24.89
N VAL A 1031 -7.82 -10.10 -24.81
CA VAL A 1031 -7.81 -9.34 -23.55
C VAL A 1031 -9.22 -8.81 -23.28
N LYS A 1032 -9.69 -8.99 -22.06
CA LYS A 1032 -11.01 -8.52 -21.61
C LYS A 1032 -10.85 -7.29 -20.73
N THR A 1033 -11.36 -6.15 -21.18
CA THR A 1033 -11.37 -4.89 -20.40
C THR A 1033 -12.53 -4.88 -19.38
N PRO A 1034 -12.37 -4.22 -18.23
CA PRO A 1034 -13.45 -3.99 -17.27
C PRO A 1034 -14.76 -3.43 -17.85
N ASN A 1035 -14.72 -2.44 -18.75
CA ASN A 1035 -15.93 -1.94 -19.41
C ASN A 1035 -16.61 -3.03 -20.29
N LEU A 1036 -15.81 -3.83 -21.02
CA LEU A 1036 -16.34 -4.97 -21.77
C LEU A 1036 -16.97 -6.02 -20.85
N ASP A 1037 -16.40 -6.27 -19.66
CA ASP A 1037 -17.03 -7.12 -18.62
C ASP A 1037 -18.40 -6.59 -18.19
N GLY A 1038 -18.50 -5.26 -17.99
CA GLY A 1038 -19.76 -4.59 -17.70
C GLY A 1038 -20.82 -4.84 -18.78
N CYS A 1039 -20.44 -4.68 -20.05
CA CYS A 1039 -21.33 -4.90 -21.19
C CYS A 1039 -21.77 -6.38 -21.31
N LEU A 1040 -20.82 -7.31 -21.19
CA LEU A 1040 -21.10 -8.75 -21.24
C LEU A 1040 -21.97 -9.20 -20.06
N SER A 1041 -21.83 -8.56 -18.89
CA SER A 1041 -22.69 -8.81 -17.73
C SER A 1041 -24.13 -8.37 -17.98
N VAL A 1042 -24.36 -7.25 -18.67
CA VAL A 1042 -25.70 -6.81 -19.09
C VAL A 1042 -26.32 -7.82 -20.07
N ILE A 1043 -25.56 -8.29 -21.06
CA ILE A 1043 -26.03 -9.28 -22.04
C ILE A 1043 -26.31 -10.62 -21.35
N ALA A 1044 -25.42 -11.09 -20.47
CA ALA A 1044 -25.62 -12.34 -19.71
C ALA A 1044 -26.83 -12.26 -18.77
N GLN A 1045 -27.12 -11.09 -18.21
CA GLN A 1045 -28.34 -10.88 -17.43
C GLN A 1045 -29.59 -10.97 -18.31
N ALA A 1046 -29.59 -10.33 -19.49
CA ALA A 1046 -30.70 -10.44 -20.44
C ALA A 1046 -30.89 -11.89 -20.94
N PHE A 1047 -29.78 -12.62 -21.16
CA PHE A 1047 -29.79 -14.05 -21.46
C PHE A 1047 -30.50 -14.84 -20.35
N MET A 1048 -30.13 -14.65 -19.08
CA MET A 1048 -30.78 -15.34 -17.95
C MET A 1048 -32.23 -14.94 -17.74
N ASP A 1049 -32.57 -13.66 -17.94
CA ASP A 1049 -33.95 -13.17 -17.84
C ASP A 1049 -34.86 -13.84 -18.91
N SER A 1050 -34.29 -14.27 -20.04
CA SER A 1050 -34.97 -15.05 -21.08
C SER A 1050 -35.37 -16.47 -20.64
N PHE A 1051 -34.73 -17.02 -19.61
CA PHE A 1051 -35.12 -18.30 -19.00
C PHE A 1051 -36.02 -18.13 -17.78
N SER A 1052 -36.34 -16.89 -17.37
CA SER A 1052 -37.19 -16.67 -16.20
C SER A 1052 -38.65 -17.02 -16.45
N LEU A 1053 -39.27 -17.71 -15.49
CA LEU A 1053 -40.71 -18.01 -15.49
C LEU A 1053 -41.57 -16.83 -15.03
N SER A 1054 -41.00 -15.85 -14.30
CA SER A 1054 -41.76 -14.71 -13.76
C SER A 1054 -41.95 -13.59 -14.79
N GLU A 1055 -43.16 -13.05 -14.88
CA GLU A 1055 -43.40 -11.80 -15.58
C GLU A 1055 -42.98 -10.64 -14.68
N THR A 1056 -41.92 -9.94 -15.06
CA THR A 1056 -41.41 -8.81 -14.28
C THR A 1056 -42.13 -7.54 -14.74
N GLN A 1057 -42.93 -6.93 -13.86
CA GLN A 1057 -43.46 -5.59 -14.12
C GLN A 1057 -42.34 -4.58 -13.94
N LEU A 1058 -41.90 -3.98 -15.05
CA LEU A 1058 -40.82 -3.00 -15.05
C LEU A 1058 -41.40 -1.60 -14.82
N GLY A 1059 -41.03 -0.99 -13.69
CA GLY A 1059 -41.39 0.39 -13.35
C GLY A 1059 -40.18 1.33 -13.39
N LYS A 1060 -40.38 2.59 -12.98
CA LYS A 1060 -39.33 3.63 -12.94
C LYS A 1060 -38.09 3.27 -12.09
N HIS A 1061 -38.24 2.36 -11.13
CA HIS A 1061 -37.17 1.91 -10.23
C HIS A 1061 -36.48 0.60 -10.69
N ALA A 1062 -36.85 0.07 -11.87
CA ALA A 1062 -36.16 -1.08 -12.41
C ALA A 1062 -34.74 -0.69 -12.85
N PRO A 1063 -33.74 -1.59 -12.69
CA PRO A 1063 -32.38 -1.29 -13.07
C PRO A 1063 -32.25 -1.16 -14.60
N THR A 1064 -31.39 -0.25 -15.05
CA THR A 1064 -31.27 0.16 -16.46
C THR A 1064 -30.95 -1.00 -17.39
N ASN A 1065 -30.13 -1.96 -16.95
CA ASN A 1065 -29.83 -3.19 -17.69
C ASN A 1065 -31.08 -4.02 -18.03
N LYS A 1066 -32.08 -4.08 -17.15
CA LYS A 1066 -33.37 -4.75 -17.40
C LYS A 1066 -34.27 -3.93 -18.31
N LEU A 1067 -34.23 -2.60 -18.20
CA LEU A 1067 -35.00 -1.71 -19.07
C LEU A 1067 -34.52 -1.78 -20.52
N LEU A 1068 -33.21 -1.90 -20.76
CA LEU A 1068 -32.60 -1.96 -22.10
C LEU A 1068 -33.12 -3.12 -22.97
N TYR A 1069 -33.35 -4.29 -22.39
CA TYR A 1069 -33.81 -5.50 -23.09
C TYR A 1069 -35.28 -5.86 -22.83
N ALA A 1070 -36.00 -5.04 -22.05
CA ALA A 1070 -37.37 -5.29 -21.60
C ALA A 1070 -38.34 -5.75 -22.70
N ARG A 1071 -38.22 -5.16 -23.90
CA ARG A 1071 -39.10 -5.45 -25.05
C ARG A 1071 -38.75 -6.75 -25.76
N ASP A 1072 -37.51 -7.23 -25.64
CA ASP A 1072 -37.01 -8.41 -26.34
C ASP A 1072 -37.21 -9.70 -25.51
N ILE A 1073 -37.13 -9.60 -24.18
CA ILE A 1073 -37.24 -10.74 -23.25
C ILE A 1073 -38.50 -11.60 -23.49
N PRO A 1074 -39.72 -11.06 -23.69
CA PRO A 1074 -40.90 -11.89 -23.92
C PRO A 1074 -40.77 -12.79 -25.16
N LYS A 1075 -40.15 -12.30 -26.24
CA LYS A 1075 -39.87 -13.08 -27.45
C LYS A 1075 -38.87 -14.19 -27.15
N PHE A 1076 -37.74 -13.87 -26.50
CA PHE A 1076 -36.75 -14.88 -26.13
C PHE A 1076 -37.31 -15.95 -25.18
N LYS A 1077 -38.19 -15.58 -24.23
CA LYS A 1077 -38.89 -16.56 -23.37
C LYS A 1077 -39.73 -17.56 -24.17
N GLN A 1078 -40.37 -17.13 -25.25
CA GLN A 1078 -41.12 -18.03 -26.13
C GLN A 1078 -40.17 -18.98 -26.89
N GLU A 1079 -39.06 -18.46 -27.42
CA GLU A 1079 -38.04 -19.27 -28.10
C GLU A 1079 -37.43 -20.32 -27.14
N VAL A 1080 -37.08 -19.93 -25.90
CA VAL A 1080 -36.56 -20.86 -24.88
C VAL A 1080 -37.58 -21.94 -24.51
N LYS A 1081 -38.86 -21.58 -24.34
CA LYS A 1081 -39.93 -22.57 -24.09
C LYS A 1081 -40.09 -23.53 -25.26
N ALA A 1082 -39.95 -23.06 -26.49
CA ALA A 1082 -39.96 -23.90 -27.68
C ALA A 1082 -38.75 -24.85 -27.73
N TYR A 1083 -37.56 -24.34 -27.40
CA TYR A 1083 -36.32 -25.14 -27.32
C TYR A 1083 -36.45 -26.29 -26.31
N TYR A 1084 -36.87 -26.03 -25.06
CA TYR A 1084 -37.03 -27.10 -24.07
C TYR A 1084 -38.09 -28.12 -24.47
N ARG A 1085 -39.16 -27.71 -25.16
CA ARG A 1085 -40.14 -28.66 -25.74
C ARG A 1085 -39.50 -29.50 -26.83
N GLN A 1086 -38.76 -28.89 -27.76
CA GLN A 1086 -38.09 -29.61 -28.84
C GLN A 1086 -37.09 -30.64 -28.32
N VAL A 1087 -36.26 -30.30 -27.32
CA VAL A 1087 -35.31 -31.24 -26.70
C VAL A 1087 -36.04 -32.40 -26.03
N ARG A 1088 -37.15 -32.13 -25.33
CA ARG A 1088 -37.95 -33.17 -24.69
C ARG A 1088 -38.57 -34.11 -25.72
N ASP A 1089 -39.12 -33.56 -26.80
CA ASP A 1089 -39.84 -34.31 -27.83
C ASP A 1089 -38.88 -35.05 -28.81
N GLN A 1090 -37.58 -34.73 -28.78
CA GLN A 1090 -36.53 -35.47 -29.50
C GLN A 1090 -36.41 -36.91 -28.98
N GLN A 1091 -36.06 -37.85 -29.87
CA GLN A 1091 -35.80 -39.24 -29.48
C GLN A 1091 -34.69 -39.31 -28.41
N PRO A 1092 -34.85 -40.16 -27.37
CA PRO A 1092 -33.82 -40.38 -26.36
C PRO A 1092 -32.52 -40.89 -26.98
N VAL A 1093 -31.39 -40.39 -26.49
CA VAL A 1093 -30.08 -40.92 -26.88
C VAL A 1093 -29.94 -42.32 -26.27
N THR A 1094 -29.63 -43.32 -27.10
CA THR A 1094 -29.46 -44.69 -26.59
C THR A 1094 -28.21 -44.77 -25.72
N ALA A 1095 -28.24 -45.60 -24.66
CA ALA A 1095 -27.08 -45.82 -23.80
C ALA A 1095 -25.77 -46.13 -24.57
N PRO A 1096 -25.74 -47.05 -25.57
CA PRO A 1096 -24.51 -47.32 -26.33
C PRO A 1096 -24.05 -46.11 -27.16
N GLU A 1097 -24.97 -45.38 -27.78
CA GLU A 1097 -24.62 -44.17 -28.57
C GLU A 1097 -23.96 -43.10 -27.68
N PHE A 1098 -24.49 -42.90 -26.47
CA PHE A 1098 -23.91 -41.93 -25.54
C PHE A 1098 -22.56 -42.40 -24.97
N GLN A 1099 -22.42 -43.70 -24.71
CA GLN A 1099 -21.15 -44.28 -24.28
C GLN A 1099 -20.06 -44.12 -25.34
N ASP A 1100 -20.39 -44.37 -26.61
CA ASP A 1100 -19.47 -44.17 -27.74
C ASP A 1100 -19.04 -42.70 -27.86
N PHE A 1101 -19.98 -41.76 -27.70
CA PHE A 1101 -19.67 -40.33 -27.66
C PHE A 1101 -18.65 -39.98 -26.56
N LEU A 1102 -18.87 -40.44 -25.32
CA LEU A 1102 -17.96 -40.18 -24.20
C LEU A 1102 -16.58 -40.84 -24.38
N LEU A 1103 -16.54 -42.03 -24.97
CA LEU A 1103 -15.28 -42.72 -25.29
C LEU A 1103 -14.49 -41.98 -26.38
N GLN A 1104 -15.16 -41.45 -27.39
CA GLN A 1104 -14.54 -40.63 -28.42
C GLN A 1104 -13.93 -39.34 -27.83
N GLU A 1105 -14.68 -38.63 -26.98
CA GLU A 1105 -14.18 -37.42 -26.31
C GLU A 1105 -13.02 -37.73 -25.35
N SER A 1106 -13.08 -38.85 -24.61
CA SER A 1106 -11.97 -39.30 -23.74
C SER A 1106 -10.71 -39.58 -24.56
N LYS A 1107 -10.84 -40.28 -25.69
CA LYS A 1107 -9.72 -40.63 -26.57
C LYS A 1107 -9.11 -39.40 -27.25
N LYS A 1108 -9.94 -38.44 -27.65
CA LYS A 1108 -9.52 -37.19 -28.30
C LYS A 1108 -8.60 -36.34 -27.40
N HIS A 1109 -8.80 -36.42 -26.09
CA HIS A 1109 -8.16 -35.51 -25.12
C HIS A 1109 -7.28 -36.21 -24.07
N GLN A 1110 -7.03 -37.51 -24.22
CA GLN A 1110 -6.30 -38.35 -23.25
C GLN A 1110 -4.91 -37.81 -22.85
N ASN A 1111 -4.22 -37.10 -23.75
CA ASN A 1111 -2.84 -36.64 -23.54
C ASN A 1111 -2.71 -35.13 -23.24
N GLU A 1112 -3.83 -34.42 -23.07
CA GLU A 1112 -3.85 -32.96 -22.90
C GLU A 1112 -3.47 -32.51 -21.48
N PHE A 1113 -3.74 -33.35 -20.47
CA PHE A 1113 -3.56 -33.00 -19.07
C PHE A 1113 -2.55 -33.89 -18.34
N ASN A 1114 -1.96 -33.33 -17.28
CA ASN A 1114 -1.04 -34.03 -16.39
C ASN A 1114 -1.79 -34.67 -15.21
N GLU A 1115 -2.24 -35.91 -15.39
CA GLU A 1115 -2.95 -36.69 -14.36
C GLU A 1115 -2.15 -36.81 -13.05
N ALA A 1116 -0.82 -36.92 -13.11
CA ALA A 1116 0.03 -37.09 -11.92
C ALA A 1116 -0.01 -35.86 -11.00
N VAL A 1117 0.00 -34.65 -11.55
CA VAL A 1117 -0.12 -33.40 -10.77
C VAL A 1117 -1.49 -33.35 -10.09
N ALA A 1118 -2.56 -33.66 -10.82
CA ALA A 1118 -3.91 -33.68 -10.27
C ALA A 1118 -4.04 -34.67 -9.11
N LEU A 1119 -3.50 -35.89 -9.26
CA LEU A 1119 -3.51 -36.93 -8.22
C LEU A 1119 -2.73 -36.51 -6.96
N ARG A 1120 -1.57 -35.86 -7.12
CA ARG A 1120 -0.78 -35.35 -5.99
C ARG A 1120 -1.51 -34.25 -5.23
N GLU A 1121 -2.20 -33.36 -5.92
CA GLU A 1121 -3.02 -32.32 -5.29
C GLU A 1121 -4.29 -32.91 -4.63
N LEU A 1122 -4.93 -33.91 -5.25
CA LEU A 1122 -6.04 -34.67 -4.64
C LEU A 1122 -5.61 -35.35 -3.34
N TYR A 1123 -4.42 -35.95 -3.33
CA TYR A 1123 -3.90 -36.62 -2.14
C TYR A 1123 -3.77 -35.67 -0.94
N LYS A 1124 -3.51 -34.37 -1.15
CA LYS A 1124 -3.46 -33.39 -0.05
C LYS A 1124 -4.81 -33.28 0.68
N PHE A 1125 -5.92 -33.38 -0.04
CA PHE A 1125 -7.26 -33.42 0.57
C PHE A 1125 -7.47 -34.72 1.35
N ILE A 1126 -7.10 -35.85 0.76
CA ILE A 1126 -7.20 -37.17 1.42
C ILE A 1126 -6.36 -37.21 2.69
N GLN A 1127 -5.14 -36.69 2.66
CA GLN A 1127 -4.25 -36.63 3.81
C GLN A 1127 -4.82 -35.74 4.93
N ARG A 1128 -5.42 -34.60 4.57
CA ARG A 1128 -5.96 -33.63 5.53
C ARG A 1128 -7.20 -34.16 6.26
N TYR A 1129 -8.03 -34.94 5.58
CA TYR A 1129 -9.33 -35.44 6.10
C TYR A 1129 -9.37 -36.97 6.19
N PHE A 1130 -8.21 -37.60 6.38
CA PHE A 1130 -8.06 -39.05 6.31
C PHE A 1130 -8.96 -39.78 7.32
N THR A 1131 -9.08 -39.24 8.53
CA THR A 1131 -9.88 -39.82 9.61
C THR A 1131 -11.37 -39.80 9.31
N GLU A 1132 -11.85 -38.71 8.74
CA GLU A 1132 -13.25 -38.47 8.39
C GLU A 1132 -13.65 -39.33 7.19
N ILE A 1133 -12.79 -39.42 6.18
CA ILE A 1133 -12.98 -40.31 5.02
C ILE A 1133 -13.09 -41.76 5.48
N LYS A 1134 -12.18 -42.22 6.35
CA LYS A 1134 -12.20 -43.59 6.88
C LYS A 1134 -13.50 -43.87 7.65
N LYS A 1135 -13.90 -42.95 8.54
CA LYS A 1135 -15.15 -43.10 9.30
C LYS A 1135 -16.36 -43.20 8.36
N LYS A 1136 -16.41 -42.36 7.32
CA LYS A 1136 -17.52 -42.38 6.36
C LYS A 1136 -17.57 -43.66 5.52
N MET A 1137 -16.39 -44.20 5.18
CA MET A 1137 -16.28 -45.50 4.50
C MET A 1137 -16.83 -46.64 5.37
N GLU A 1138 -16.54 -46.63 6.68
CA GLU A 1138 -17.10 -47.60 7.64
C GLU A 1138 -18.63 -47.46 7.77
N GLU A 1139 -19.16 -46.23 7.80
CA GLU A 1139 -20.61 -45.96 7.85
C GLU A 1139 -21.35 -46.43 6.57
N ASN A 1140 -20.72 -46.26 5.40
CA ASN A 1140 -21.30 -46.63 4.10
C ASN A 1140 -21.09 -48.11 3.72
N GLY A 1141 -20.53 -48.93 4.62
CA GLY A 1141 -20.34 -50.36 4.39
C GLY A 1141 -19.28 -50.68 3.33
N VAL A 1142 -18.27 -49.82 3.16
CA VAL A 1142 -17.19 -50.04 2.18
C VAL A 1142 -16.33 -51.25 2.64
N PRO A 1143 -16.01 -52.21 1.74
CA PRO A 1143 -15.18 -53.37 2.06
C PRO A 1143 -13.86 -53.01 2.75
N GLY A 1144 -13.46 -53.80 3.76
CA GLY A 1144 -12.22 -53.59 4.51
C GLY A 1144 -10.95 -53.54 3.64
N GLU A 1145 -10.97 -54.23 2.49
CA GLU A 1145 -9.90 -54.22 1.49
C GLU A 1145 -9.62 -52.81 0.93
N LEU A 1146 -10.67 -52.00 0.68
CA LEU A 1146 -10.49 -50.61 0.20
C LEU A 1146 -9.91 -49.70 1.29
N THR A 1147 -10.21 -49.98 2.56
CA THR A 1147 -9.62 -49.28 3.70
C THR A 1147 -8.13 -49.63 3.82
N GLU A 1148 -7.75 -50.88 3.60
CA GLU A 1148 -6.34 -51.29 3.52
C GLU A 1148 -5.61 -50.64 2.34
N GLN A 1149 -6.25 -50.57 1.16
CA GLN A 1149 -5.71 -49.87 -0.01
C GLN A 1149 -5.52 -48.36 0.25
N LEU A 1150 -6.45 -47.71 0.95
CA LEU A 1150 -6.30 -46.31 1.36
C LEU A 1150 -5.09 -46.12 2.30
N HIS A 1151 -4.88 -47.04 3.24
CA HIS A 1151 -3.69 -47.05 4.10
C HIS A 1151 -2.40 -47.29 3.30
N HIS A 1152 -2.43 -48.19 2.31
CA HIS A 1152 -1.30 -48.44 1.41
C HIS A 1152 -0.93 -47.19 0.59
N VAL A 1153 -1.92 -46.49 0.02
CA VAL A 1153 -1.72 -45.23 -0.70
C VAL A 1153 -1.06 -44.19 0.23
N ARG A 1154 -1.58 -44.05 1.46
CA ARG A 1154 -1.01 -43.11 2.44
C ARG A 1154 0.47 -43.40 2.73
N ASN A 1155 0.79 -44.66 3.03
CA ASN A 1155 2.17 -45.08 3.33
C ASN A 1155 3.10 -44.84 2.15
N SER A 1156 2.62 -45.09 0.92
CA SER A 1156 3.40 -44.88 -0.30
C SER A 1156 3.75 -43.39 -0.50
N PHE A 1157 2.79 -42.48 -0.31
CA PHE A 1157 3.04 -41.03 -0.38
C PHE A 1157 3.88 -40.48 0.78
N GLU A 1158 3.81 -41.08 1.98
CA GLU A 1158 4.66 -40.71 3.11
C GLU A 1158 6.11 -41.21 2.93
N GLY A 1159 6.32 -42.37 2.31
CA GLY A 1159 7.65 -42.90 1.97
C GLY A 1159 8.44 -42.01 1.00
N LEU A 1160 7.76 -41.30 0.08
CA LEU A 1160 8.39 -40.31 -0.79
C LEU A 1160 8.95 -39.09 -0.03
N LYS A 1161 8.39 -38.72 1.14
CA LYS A 1161 8.95 -37.64 1.97
C LYS A 1161 10.25 -38.04 2.65
N SER A 1162 10.42 -39.33 2.99
CA SER A 1162 11.65 -39.82 3.65
C SER A 1162 12.84 -39.98 2.69
N CYS A 1163 12.60 -40.06 1.38
CA CYS A 1163 13.65 -40.15 0.36
C CYS A 1163 14.25 -38.79 -0.08
N SER A 1164 13.91 -37.68 0.58
CA SER A 1164 14.46 -36.33 0.27
C SER A 1164 15.75 -35.97 1.04
N TRP A 1165 16.36 -36.93 1.71
CA TRP A 1165 17.72 -36.81 2.24
C TRP A 1165 18.66 -37.72 1.44
N ASN A 1166 19.23 -37.19 0.37
CA ASN A 1166 20.56 -37.48 -0.14
C ASN A 1166 20.96 -36.46 -1.20
#